data_AF-A0A1F5SQ20-F1
#
_entry.id   AF-A0A1F5SQ20-F1
#
_cell.length_a   1.000
_cell.length_b   1.000
_cell.length_c   1.000
_cell.angle_alpha   90.00
_cell.angle_beta   90.00
_cell.angle_gamma   90.00
#
_symmetry.space_group_name_H-M   'P 1'
#
loop_
_entity.id
_entity.type
_entity.pdbx_description
1 polymer ?
#
loop_
_entity_poly.entity_id
_entity_poly.type
_entity_poly.pdbx_seq_one_letter_code
_entity_poly.pdbx_strand_id
1 'polypeptide(L)'
;MKKFFFLFFVCLAAILWFTPLVARAAADLNVIDMTFSPAKPAVDKKVVVTVTVKNSGTTDFSANVDLQKISYTFPNFTVSGIVYPQLSGDILAPNASVIYTIEGSFSKAGSTELTFNFDPNQTIAESAEANNIVKRTVEVLTSEEDLQAASIAVLPASPAVDQAVVVTVKVLNNGTRTLNSSDGVINYTYTFENFFLTKSTQPTVNLSSTVAPGGYVIYVFEGRFTKAGQAALVFTADAGDKVFESNETNNSLTKSITVLGKEAPDLQVESITLNVDEPIVTDSVTITMKVKNKGTSSLISDYGLTSYDVTTDFGGFSISSTTTGILPSLTNPLDPDETLTYTYIGGFGKTGENILTFTVNDKGRLSETDTGNNTLSKTVTIFISEAARDDFAISNKRVEAISSSSVAILWDTDKISTGKITSGVGSDTALATTGSGTKHTATLKNLLSGNFYSYRIVAAKNSIVKESFIDFTVPGDDNISFTTSPVAVVDPVSKKVTIFWTTNLRGTAKIFYKTESSAAFAEAPVIPSNSGAALIQSASIAPTVNGTYSYYVLAQSMSAAQATSQPKQFVIAYAASNKTNTAPATTTAPAIAEMPKTPAGEPTAASQSQNQQSVSMSNQTIYNELRGKILLKVADKGKAYYVNPVTSMVSYLGRPDDAFAVMRSQGVGITSADLVKIPVGFTALSGPDTDGDGLPDALEDALGTDENNSDTDGDDYSDKMEIENNYSPLTAGTLPINMNFVAQQKGKILLQVQEHGEAWYVNPTNGKRYFLGRPADAFSVMRTLGLGISNEDFERL
;
A
#
# COMPACT_ATOMS: atom_id res chain seq x y z
N MET A 1 9.73 43.92 -81.57
CA MET A 1 9.14 43.23 -82.75
C MET A 1 8.77 41.82 -82.30
N LYS A 2 7.53 41.29 -82.26
CA LYS A 2 6.17 41.73 -82.64
C LYS A 2 5.18 41.12 -81.60
N LYS A 3 4.33 42.00 -81.00
CA LYS A 3 2.88 41.90 -80.67
C LYS A 3 2.36 40.77 -79.71
N PHE A 4 1.32 40.87 -78.86
CA PHE A 4 0.30 41.85 -78.37
C PHE A 4 -0.47 41.10 -77.23
N PHE A 5 -0.66 41.60 -75.99
CA PHE A 5 -1.86 42.23 -75.37
C PHE A 5 -3.18 41.42 -75.21
N PHE A 6 -3.69 41.33 -73.96
CA PHE A 6 -5.11 41.24 -73.46
C PHE A 6 -5.99 40.01 -73.84
N LEU A 7 -7.06 39.56 -73.17
CA LEU A 7 -7.76 39.70 -71.86
C LEU A 7 -9.03 38.79 -71.94
N PHE A 8 -9.54 38.31 -70.80
CA PHE A 8 -10.97 38.08 -70.47
C PHE A 8 -11.69 36.73 -70.76
N PHE A 9 -12.42 36.32 -69.70
CA PHE A 9 -13.48 35.32 -69.51
C PHE A 9 -14.46 35.06 -70.67
N VAL A 10 -14.95 33.82 -70.80
CA VAL A 10 -16.36 33.40 -70.59
C VAL A 10 -16.58 31.91 -70.92
N CYS A 11 -17.36 31.26 -70.04
CA CYS A 11 -17.88 29.90 -70.03
C CYS A 11 -18.81 29.52 -71.20
N LEU A 12 -19.06 28.20 -71.25
CA LEU A 12 -20.33 27.50 -71.53
C LEU A 12 -20.66 27.18 -73.00
N ALA A 13 -20.44 25.91 -73.39
CA ALA A 13 -21.49 24.93 -73.69
C ALA A 13 -20.93 23.75 -74.51
N ALA A 14 -20.67 22.62 -73.85
CA ALA A 14 -20.80 21.29 -74.46
C ALA A 14 -21.04 20.28 -73.33
N ILE A 15 -22.32 20.00 -73.13
CA ILE A 15 -22.89 19.10 -72.14
C ILE A 15 -22.74 17.65 -72.62
N LEU A 16 -22.19 16.80 -71.74
CA LEU A 16 -22.43 15.36 -71.55
C LEU A 16 -22.39 14.42 -72.76
N TRP A 17 -21.30 13.65 -72.85
CA TRP A 17 -21.34 12.17 -72.89
C TRP A 17 -20.26 11.64 -71.95
N PHE A 18 -20.50 11.72 -70.63
CA PHE A 18 -19.83 10.82 -69.69
C PHE A 18 -20.48 9.45 -69.89
N THR A 19 -19.80 8.56 -70.61
CA THR A 19 -19.99 7.14 -70.35
C THR A 19 -19.40 6.91 -68.95
N PRO A 20 -20.15 6.34 -67.99
CA PRO A 20 -19.48 5.78 -66.83
C PRO A 20 -18.55 4.70 -67.39
N LEU A 21 -17.24 4.86 -67.22
CA LEU A 21 -16.35 3.72 -67.31
C LEU A 21 -16.86 2.79 -66.21
N VAL A 22 -17.62 1.77 -66.58
CA VAL A 22 -17.96 0.67 -65.69
C VAL A 22 -16.60 0.15 -65.23
N ALA A 23 -16.24 0.44 -63.98
CA ALA A 23 -15.08 -0.16 -63.35
C ALA A 23 -15.25 -1.67 -63.54
N ARG A 24 -14.41 -2.29 -64.38
CA ARG A 24 -14.35 -3.74 -64.48
C ARG A 24 -14.08 -4.20 -63.05
N ALA A 25 -15.00 -4.99 -62.49
CA ALA A 25 -14.79 -5.63 -61.20
C ALA A 25 -13.54 -6.51 -61.37
N ALA A 26 -12.46 -6.09 -60.73
CA ALA A 26 -11.15 -6.70 -60.79
C ALA A 26 -10.75 -7.12 -59.36
N ALA A 27 -9.95 -8.16 -59.24
CA ALA A 27 -9.42 -8.58 -57.94
C ALA A 27 -8.54 -7.47 -57.34
N ASP A 28 -8.28 -7.54 -56.04
CA ASP A 28 -7.42 -6.57 -55.34
C ASP A 28 -6.45 -7.36 -54.45
N LEU A 29 -5.22 -7.57 -54.91
CA LEU A 29 -4.22 -8.44 -54.33
C LEU A 29 -3.27 -7.64 -53.44
N ASN A 30 -3.79 -7.29 -52.27
CA ASN A 30 -3.06 -6.56 -51.25
C ASN A 30 -1.99 -7.43 -50.56
N VAL A 31 -0.75 -6.95 -50.47
CA VAL A 31 0.28 -7.58 -49.62
C VAL A 31 0.13 -7.08 -48.19
N ILE A 32 -0.44 -7.91 -47.32
CA ILE A 32 -0.90 -7.48 -45.99
C ILE A 32 0.11 -7.71 -44.86
N ASP A 33 1.09 -8.60 -45.05
CA ASP A 33 2.04 -8.92 -43.98
C ASP A 33 3.38 -9.49 -44.50
N MET A 34 4.46 -9.26 -43.75
CA MET A 34 5.78 -9.87 -43.92
C MET A 34 6.36 -10.20 -42.53
N THR A 35 6.56 -11.49 -42.26
CA THR A 35 7.11 -11.99 -40.98
C THR A 35 8.40 -12.78 -41.19
N PHE A 36 9.15 -12.97 -40.10
CA PHE A 36 10.44 -13.65 -40.10
C PHE A 36 10.42 -14.79 -39.08
N SER A 37 11.01 -15.93 -39.45
CA SER A 37 11.27 -17.04 -38.53
C SER A 37 12.75 -17.45 -38.64
N PRO A 38 13.56 -17.30 -37.58
CA PRO A 38 13.21 -16.66 -36.31
C PRO A 38 12.91 -15.14 -36.45
N ALA A 39 12.14 -14.59 -35.52
CA ALA A 39 11.70 -13.18 -35.56
C ALA A 39 12.86 -12.17 -35.44
N LYS A 40 13.95 -12.56 -34.77
CA LYS A 40 15.23 -11.84 -34.70
C LYS A 40 16.32 -12.75 -35.27
N PRO A 41 16.57 -12.71 -36.59
CA PRO A 41 17.56 -13.58 -37.22
C PRO A 41 18.98 -13.15 -36.89
N ALA A 42 19.90 -14.12 -36.78
CA ALA A 42 21.33 -13.86 -36.68
C ALA A 42 22.01 -14.02 -38.05
N VAL A 43 23.19 -13.40 -38.19
CA VAL A 43 24.03 -13.51 -39.39
C VAL A 43 24.37 -14.97 -39.69
N ASP A 44 24.35 -15.33 -40.97
CA ASP A 44 24.66 -16.66 -41.53
C ASP A 44 23.77 -17.82 -41.02
N LYS A 45 22.66 -17.53 -40.35
CA LYS A 45 21.66 -18.52 -39.93
C LYS A 45 20.50 -18.59 -40.92
N LYS A 46 19.83 -19.76 -40.95
CA LYS A 46 18.64 -19.97 -41.78
C LYS A 46 17.51 -19.07 -41.29
N VAL A 47 16.93 -18.31 -42.21
CA VAL A 47 15.77 -17.45 -41.99
C VAL A 47 14.70 -17.80 -43.01
N VAL A 48 13.46 -17.84 -42.54
CA VAL A 48 12.27 -17.99 -43.36
C VAL A 48 11.49 -16.68 -43.32
N VAL A 49 11.36 -16.02 -44.46
CA VAL A 49 10.51 -14.84 -44.64
C VAL A 49 9.16 -15.29 -45.18
N THR A 50 8.09 -15.00 -44.47
CA THR A 50 6.72 -15.36 -44.84
C THR A 50 5.97 -14.10 -45.24
N VAL A 51 5.48 -14.05 -46.49
CA VAL A 51 4.70 -12.91 -47.01
C VAL A 51 3.29 -13.36 -47.31
N THR A 52 2.30 -12.59 -46.84
CA THR A 52 0.87 -12.89 -47.04
C THR A 52 0.26 -11.91 -48.04
N VAL A 53 -0.34 -12.46 -49.10
CA VAL A 53 -1.07 -11.69 -50.11
C VAL A 53 -2.54 -12.07 -50.04
N LYS A 54 -3.40 -11.08 -49.85
CA LYS A 54 -4.84 -11.25 -49.67
C LYS A 54 -5.59 -10.64 -50.84
N ASN A 55 -6.53 -11.40 -51.41
CA ASN A 55 -7.53 -10.82 -52.28
C ASN A 55 -8.53 -10.01 -51.44
N SER A 56 -8.33 -8.69 -51.36
CA SER A 56 -9.17 -7.72 -50.66
C SER A 56 -10.34 -7.21 -51.51
N GLY A 57 -10.44 -7.69 -52.76
CA GLY A 57 -11.45 -7.28 -53.73
C GLY A 57 -12.77 -8.04 -53.60
N THR A 58 -13.70 -7.74 -54.49
CA THR A 58 -15.03 -8.38 -54.53
C THR A 58 -15.15 -9.48 -55.59
N THR A 59 -14.08 -9.72 -56.36
CA THR A 59 -14.03 -10.74 -57.42
C THR A 59 -12.92 -11.75 -57.18
N ASP A 60 -13.12 -12.97 -57.66
CA ASP A 60 -12.13 -14.04 -57.67
C ASP A 60 -10.89 -13.67 -58.51
N PHE A 61 -9.71 -14.10 -58.04
CA PHE A 61 -8.48 -14.11 -58.83
C PHE A 61 -8.17 -15.54 -59.28
N SER A 62 -7.94 -15.76 -60.57
CA SER A 62 -7.84 -17.13 -61.12
C SER A 62 -6.68 -17.32 -62.10
N ALA A 63 -5.45 -17.12 -61.61
CA ALA A 63 -4.24 -17.34 -62.40
C ALA A 63 -3.03 -17.76 -61.55
N ASN A 64 -2.77 -19.07 -61.49
CA ASN A 64 -1.58 -19.62 -60.81
C ASN A 64 -0.25 -19.13 -61.41
N VAL A 65 -0.20 -18.86 -62.72
CA VAL A 65 1.00 -18.31 -63.41
C VAL A 65 1.32 -16.89 -62.94
N ASP A 66 0.29 -16.11 -62.60
CA ASP A 66 0.43 -14.72 -62.19
C ASP A 66 0.91 -14.59 -60.73
N LEU A 67 0.76 -15.63 -59.91
CA LEU A 67 1.37 -15.70 -58.57
C LEU A 67 2.90 -15.72 -58.58
N GLN A 68 3.54 -15.93 -59.73
CA GLN A 68 5.00 -15.87 -59.85
C GLN A 68 5.52 -14.45 -60.12
N LYS A 69 4.63 -13.49 -60.39
CA LYS A 69 4.97 -12.10 -60.70
C LYS A 69 5.31 -11.32 -59.44
N ILE A 70 6.48 -11.59 -58.87
CA ILE A 70 6.97 -10.92 -57.66
C ILE A 70 8.31 -10.25 -57.93
N SER A 71 8.62 -9.20 -57.17
CA SER A 71 9.98 -8.69 -57.01
C SER A 71 10.25 -8.45 -55.54
N TYR A 72 11.51 -8.56 -55.14
CA TYR A 72 11.92 -8.32 -53.78
C TYR A 72 13.30 -7.64 -53.77
N THR A 73 13.48 -6.77 -52.78
CA THR A 73 14.76 -6.12 -52.50
C THR A 73 15.07 -6.41 -51.04
N PHE A 74 15.91 -7.42 -50.81
CA PHE A 74 16.33 -7.83 -49.47
C PHE A 74 17.84 -7.56 -49.29
N PRO A 75 18.24 -6.36 -48.82
CA PRO A 75 19.65 -6.01 -48.67
C PRO A 75 20.34 -6.92 -47.68
N ASN A 76 21.56 -7.36 -48.03
CA ASN A 76 22.37 -8.28 -47.24
C ASN A 76 21.70 -9.64 -46.95
N PHE A 77 20.67 -10.03 -47.70
CA PHE A 77 20.01 -11.33 -47.57
C PHE A 77 20.28 -12.19 -48.81
N THR A 78 20.85 -13.37 -48.61
CA THR A 78 21.06 -14.35 -49.67
C THR A 78 19.89 -15.32 -49.69
N VAL A 79 19.05 -15.24 -50.72
CA VAL A 79 17.92 -16.16 -50.92
C VAL A 79 18.43 -17.53 -51.36
N SER A 80 18.08 -18.58 -50.63
CA SER A 80 18.38 -19.98 -50.96
C SER A 80 17.22 -20.67 -51.67
N GLY A 81 15.98 -20.20 -51.49
CA GLY A 81 14.81 -20.77 -52.17
C GLY A 81 13.55 -19.94 -51.96
N ILE A 82 12.62 -20.06 -52.90
CA ILE A 82 11.29 -19.43 -52.82
C ILE A 82 10.25 -20.51 -53.08
N VAL A 83 9.31 -20.67 -52.16
CA VAL A 83 8.12 -21.50 -52.34
C VAL A 83 6.96 -20.58 -52.72
N TYR A 84 6.48 -20.77 -53.96
CA TYR A 84 5.34 -20.05 -54.49
C TYR A 84 4.04 -20.75 -54.07
N PRO A 85 3.00 -20.00 -53.68
CA PRO A 85 1.69 -20.58 -53.37
C PRO A 85 1.06 -21.21 -54.62
N GLN A 86 0.19 -22.18 -54.41
CA GLN A 86 -0.63 -22.80 -55.46
C GLN A 86 -2.11 -22.66 -55.05
N LEU A 87 -2.95 -22.18 -55.97
CA LEU A 87 -4.38 -22.04 -55.73
C LEU A 87 -5.08 -23.40 -55.78
N SER A 88 -5.77 -23.75 -54.70
CA SER A 88 -6.63 -24.93 -54.66
C SER A 88 -7.89 -24.67 -55.49
N GLY A 89 -8.02 -25.34 -56.64
CA GLY A 89 -9.13 -25.13 -57.58
C GLY A 89 -8.96 -23.90 -58.48
N ASP A 90 -7.72 -23.44 -58.68
CA ASP A 90 -7.34 -22.32 -59.56
C ASP A 90 -7.99 -20.96 -59.25
N ILE A 91 -8.56 -20.80 -58.05
CA ILE A 91 -9.25 -19.57 -57.62
C ILE A 91 -8.75 -19.12 -56.24
N LEU A 92 -8.49 -17.82 -56.10
CA LEU A 92 -8.36 -17.10 -54.86
C LEU A 92 -9.61 -16.23 -54.65
N ALA A 93 -10.54 -16.72 -53.83
CA ALA A 93 -11.80 -16.04 -53.55
C ALA A 93 -11.59 -14.71 -52.81
N PRO A 94 -12.55 -13.78 -52.85
CA PRO A 94 -12.60 -12.60 -51.99
C PRO A 94 -12.30 -12.94 -50.52
N ASN A 95 -11.44 -12.14 -49.91
CA ASN A 95 -10.89 -12.28 -48.57
C ASN A 95 -9.99 -13.49 -48.30
N ALA A 96 -9.77 -14.39 -49.26
CA ALA A 96 -8.79 -15.46 -49.12
C ALA A 96 -7.36 -14.93 -49.29
N SER A 97 -6.38 -15.64 -48.72
CA SER A 97 -4.97 -15.27 -48.76
C SER A 97 -4.10 -16.42 -49.25
N VAL A 98 -2.98 -16.06 -49.86
CA VAL A 98 -1.89 -16.97 -50.23
C VAL A 98 -0.61 -16.57 -49.53
N ILE A 99 0.29 -17.54 -49.35
CA ILE A 99 1.53 -17.36 -48.59
C ILE A 99 2.73 -17.66 -49.48
N TYR A 100 3.69 -16.74 -49.48
CA TYR A 100 5.02 -16.94 -50.05
C TYR A 100 6.00 -17.23 -48.93
N THR A 101 6.83 -18.25 -49.11
CA THR A 101 7.89 -18.61 -48.16
C THR A 101 9.24 -18.43 -48.85
N ILE A 102 10.06 -17.50 -48.37
CA ILE A 102 11.39 -17.21 -48.91
C ILE A 102 12.42 -17.64 -47.88
N GLU A 103 13.22 -18.65 -48.21
CA GLU A 103 14.31 -19.13 -47.36
C GLU A 103 15.62 -18.45 -47.74
N GLY A 104 16.44 -18.12 -46.76
CA GLY A 104 17.77 -17.55 -46.98
C GLY A 104 18.53 -17.28 -45.69
N SER A 105 19.53 -16.39 -45.76
CA SER A 105 20.34 -15.97 -44.61
C SER A 105 20.83 -14.52 -44.78
N PHE A 106 21.02 -13.81 -43.68
CA PHE A 106 21.63 -12.47 -43.70
C PHE A 106 23.15 -12.55 -43.60
N SER A 107 23.88 -11.77 -44.40
CA SER A 107 25.36 -11.72 -44.39
C SER A 107 25.94 -10.56 -43.57
N LYS A 108 25.09 -9.72 -42.98
CA LYS A 108 25.50 -8.56 -42.18
C LYS A 108 24.49 -8.24 -41.08
N ALA A 109 25.00 -8.01 -39.87
CA ALA A 109 24.21 -7.58 -38.71
C ALA A 109 23.77 -6.12 -38.83
N GLY A 110 22.72 -5.77 -38.08
CA GLY A 110 22.13 -4.42 -38.02
C GLY A 110 20.71 -4.36 -38.56
N SER A 111 20.13 -3.16 -38.53
CA SER A 111 18.78 -2.90 -39.02
C SER A 111 18.77 -2.78 -40.56
N THR A 112 17.90 -3.53 -41.23
CA THR A 112 17.73 -3.51 -42.69
C THR A 112 16.25 -3.53 -43.07
N GLU A 113 15.86 -2.77 -44.10
CA GLU A 113 14.49 -2.75 -44.64
C GLU A 113 14.38 -3.70 -45.83
N LEU A 114 13.47 -4.67 -45.73
CA LEU A 114 13.13 -5.60 -46.81
C LEU A 114 11.87 -5.09 -47.50
N THR A 115 11.90 -5.07 -48.83
CA THR A 115 10.73 -4.74 -49.65
C THR A 115 10.31 -5.96 -50.45
N PHE A 116 9.04 -6.32 -50.38
CA PHE A 116 8.41 -7.29 -51.27
C PHE A 116 7.31 -6.60 -52.06
N ASN A 117 7.26 -6.86 -53.35
CA ASN A 117 6.32 -6.24 -54.28
C ASN A 117 5.70 -7.32 -55.17
N PHE A 118 4.38 -7.44 -55.09
CA PHE A 118 3.56 -8.29 -55.95
C PHE A 118 3.13 -7.52 -57.20
N ASP A 119 3.18 -8.17 -58.36
CA ASP A 119 2.95 -7.58 -59.68
C ASP A 119 3.64 -6.21 -59.91
N PRO A 120 4.99 -6.14 -59.78
CA PRO A 120 5.73 -4.88 -59.90
C PRO A 120 5.59 -4.18 -61.26
N ASN A 121 5.14 -4.91 -62.29
CA ASN A 121 4.98 -4.42 -63.65
C ASN A 121 3.53 -4.06 -63.99
N GLN A 122 2.59 -4.14 -63.04
CA GLN A 122 1.16 -3.82 -63.21
C GLN A 122 0.55 -4.54 -64.42
N THR A 123 0.83 -5.84 -64.52
CA THR A 123 0.37 -6.71 -65.62
C THR A 123 -0.92 -7.45 -65.28
N ILE A 124 -1.28 -7.51 -63.99
CA ILE A 124 -2.54 -7.96 -63.47
C ILE A 124 -3.39 -6.70 -63.29
N ALA A 125 -4.61 -6.70 -63.85
CA ALA A 125 -5.50 -5.57 -63.65
C ALA A 125 -6.17 -5.70 -62.28
N GLU A 126 -5.95 -4.72 -61.41
CA GLU A 126 -6.46 -4.72 -60.04
C GLU A 126 -7.35 -3.52 -59.75
N SER A 127 -8.17 -3.61 -58.70
CA SER A 127 -8.98 -2.46 -58.27
C SER A 127 -8.17 -1.42 -57.47
N ALA A 128 -7.02 -1.83 -56.91
CA ALA A 128 -6.03 -0.96 -56.29
C ALA A 128 -4.62 -1.48 -56.65
N GLU A 129 -3.80 -0.62 -57.28
CA GLU A 129 -2.45 -1.00 -57.76
C GLU A 129 -1.34 -0.62 -56.75
N ALA A 130 -1.69 0.09 -55.67
CA ALA A 130 -0.73 0.73 -54.76
C ALA A 130 -0.47 -0.08 -53.47
N ASN A 131 -1.29 -1.08 -53.17
CA ASN A 131 -1.24 -1.91 -51.96
C ASN A 131 -0.50 -3.25 -52.19
N ASN A 132 0.19 -3.38 -53.32
CA ASN A 132 0.92 -4.59 -53.67
C ASN A 132 2.36 -4.62 -53.10
N ILE A 133 2.71 -3.63 -52.27
CA ILE A 133 4.05 -3.48 -51.72
C ILE A 133 3.99 -3.53 -50.20
N VAL A 134 4.81 -4.39 -49.61
CA VAL A 134 5.07 -4.39 -48.17
C VAL A 134 6.54 -4.10 -47.92
N LYS A 135 6.78 -3.24 -46.93
CA LYS A 135 8.12 -2.93 -46.42
C LYS A 135 8.20 -3.34 -44.97
N ARG A 136 9.26 -4.06 -44.59
CA ARG A 136 9.48 -4.43 -43.21
C ARG A 136 10.92 -4.29 -42.81
N THR A 137 11.14 -3.57 -41.72
CA THR A 137 12.45 -3.50 -41.06
C THR A 137 12.64 -4.72 -40.18
N VAL A 138 13.81 -5.35 -40.29
CA VAL A 138 14.27 -6.45 -39.42
C VAL A 138 15.60 -6.07 -38.79
N GLU A 139 15.77 -6.44 -37.53
CA GLU A 139 17.02 -6.33 -36.80
C GLU A 139 17.77 -7.66 -36.89
N VAL A 140 18.95 -7.65 -37.52
CA VAL A 140 19.79 -8.84 -37.67
C VAL A 140 20.87 -8.83 -36.58
N LEU A 141 20.90 -9.88 -35.76
CA LEU A 141 21.84 -10.04 -34.66
C LEU A 141 23.21 -10.52 -35.16
N THR A 142 24.29 -10.17 -34.46
CA THR A 142 25.62 -10.73 -34.74
C THR A 142 25.72 -12.21 -34.37
N SER A 143 24.98 -12.66 -33.35
CA SER A 143 24.93 -14.05 -32.87
C SER A 143 23.53 -14.41 -32.33
N GLU A 144 23.25 -15.70 -32.12
CA GLU A 144 21.97 -16.17 -31.51
C GLU A 144 22.04 -16.19 -29.97
N GLU A 145 23.25 -16.12 -29.43
CA GLU A 145 23.61 -16.10 -28.02
C GLU A 145 23.72 -14.66 -27.50
N ASP A 146 23.22 -14.39 -26.31
CA ASP A 146 23.39 -13.12 -25.58
C ASP A 146 23.14 -13.39 -24.10
N LEU A 147 24.19 -13.31 -23.31
CA LEU A 147 24.23 -13.38 -21.87
C LEU A 147 24.24 -11.95 -21.32
N GLN A 148 23.49 -11.77 -20.24
CA GLN A 148 23.41 -10.46 -19.60
C GLN A 148 23.51 -10.63 -18.10
N ALA A 149 24.46 -9.94 -17.47
CA ALA A 149 24.48 -9.80 -16.02
C ALA A 149 23.32 -8.88 -15.59
N ALA A 150 22.18 -9.49 -15.22
CA ALA A 150 20.92 -8.79 -15.08
C ALA A 150 20.76 -8.11 -13.71
N SER A 151 21.24 -8.72 -12.62
CA SER A 151 21.14 -8.10 -11.29
C SER A 151 22.13 -8.68 -10.28
N ILE A 152 22.55 -7.84 -9.33
CA ILE A 152 23.25 -8.25 -8.10
C ILE A 152 22.34 -7.89 -6.90
N ALA A 153 22.04 -8.86 -6.07
CA ALA A 153 21.33 -8.69 -4.80
C ALA A 153 22.26 -9.04 -3.63
N VAL A 154 22.13 -8.33 -2.51
CA VAL A 154 22.93 -8.54 -1.30
C VAL A 154 21.95 -8.64 -0.14
N LEU A 155 22.13 -9.65 0.71
CA LEU A 155 21.28 -9.90 1.86
C LEU A 155 22.14 -10.21 3.10
N PRO A 156 21.97 -9.46 4.20
CA PRO A 156 21.14 -8.26 4.34
C PRO A 156 21.60 -7.12 3.40
N ALA A 157 20.70 -6.22 3.03
CA ALA A 157 20.97 -5.20 2.02
C ALA A 157 21.96 -4.11 2.46
N SER A 158 22.09 -3.91 3.78
CA SER A 158 23.08 -3.02 4.40
C SER A 158 23.79 -3.79 5.52
N PRO A 159 24.69 -4.73 5.16
CA PRO A 159 25.32 -5.59 6.14
C PRO A 159 26.28 -4.81 7.03
N ALA A 160 26.37 -5.19 8.29
CA ALA A 160 27.43 -4.71 9.17
C ALA A 160 28.76 -5.43 8.89
N VAL A 161 29.88 -4.82 9.27
CA VAL A 161 31.19 -5.48 9.23
C VAL A 161 31.16 -6.81 9.98
N ASP A 162 31.75 -7.83 9.36
CA ASP A 162 31.82 -9.23 9.80
C ASP A 162 30.47 -9.96 9.93
N GLN A 163 29.35 -9.33 9.56
CA GLN A 163 28.06 -9.99 9.46
C GLN A 163 28.07 -10.99 8.30
N ALA A 164 27.41 -12.13 8.46
CA ALA A 164 27.20 -13.07 7.36
C ALA A 164 26.31 -12.45 6.29
N VAL A 165 26.66 -12.67 5.02
CA VAL A 165 26.02 -12.07 3.85
C VAL A 165 25.88 -13.10 2.74
N VAL A 166 24.76 -13.04 2.02
CA VAL A 166 24.55 -13.71 0.74
C VAL A 166 24.49 -12.68 -0.37
N VAL A 167 25.37 -12.80 -1.37
CA VAL A 167 25.31 -12.08 -2.63
C VAL A 167 24.74 -13.02 -3.69
N THR A 168 23.71 -12.60 -4.40
CA THR A 168 23.07 -13.36 -5.47
C THR A 168 23.18 -12.60 -6.78
N VAL A 169 23.68 -13.26 -7.83
CA VAL A 169 23.78 -12.66 -9.17
C VAL A 169 22.89 -13.43 -10.12
N LYS A 170 22.01 -12.71 -10.84
CA LYS A 170 21.19 -13.30 -11.92
C LYS A 170 21.84 -12.98 -13.27
N VAL A 171 22.04 -14.01 -14.08
CA VAL A 171 22.48 -13.87 -15.48
C VAL A 171 21.35 -14.34 -16.39
N LEU A 172 20.90 -13.46 -17.28
CA LEU A 172 19.80 -13.67 -18.22
C LEU A 172 20.35 -14.19 -19.55
N ASN A 173 19.69 -15.17 -20.15
CA ASN A 173 19.83 -15.47 -21.58
C ASN A 173 18.91 -14.52 -22.36
N ASN A 174 19.47 -13.42 -22.83
CA ASN A 174 18.79 -12.42 -23.66
C ASN A 174 18.87 -12.77 -25.17
N GLY A 175 19.50 -13.89 -25.52
CA GLY A 175 19.60 -14.41 -26.88
C GLY A 175 18.32 -15.07 -27.38
N THR A 176 18.38 -15.63 -28.59
CA THR A 176 17.27 -16.33 -29.24
C THR A 176 17.41 -17.85 -29.18
N ARG A 177 18.58 -18.37 -28.77
CA ARG A 177 18.85 -19.80 -28.62
C ARG A 177 18.83 -20.25 -27.17
N THR A 178 18.37 -21.48 -26.93
CA THR A 178 18.51 -22.16 -25.64
C THR A 178 19.96 -22.55 -25.37
N LEU A 179 20.47 -22.23 -24.18
CA LEU A 179 21.86 -22.46 -23.77
C LEU A 179 22.00 -23.63 -22.80
N ASN A 180 23.15 -24.30 -22.81
CA ASN A 180 23.54 -25.36 -21.88
C ASN A 180 24.97 -25.11 -21.33
N SER A 181 25.52 -26.02 -20.51
CA SER A 181 26.84 -25.80 -19.87
C SER A 181 28.00 -25.71 -20.84
N SER A 182 27.90 -26.30 -22.03
CA SER A 182 28.94 -26.19 -23.06
C SER A 182 28.93 -24.83 -23.78
N ASP A 183 27.85 -24.05 -23.63
CA ASP A 183 27.69 -22.72 -24.23
C ASP A 183 28.25 -21.60 -23.35
N GLY A 184 29.22 -21.89 -22.47
CA GLY A 184 29.95 -20.87 -21.69
C GLY A 184 29.15 -20.16 -20.59
N VAL A 185 27.87 -20.48 -20.41
CA VAL A 185 26.97 -19.86 -19.39
C VAL A 185 27.54 -19.88 -17.97
N ILE A 186 28.39 -20.86 -17.65
CA ILE A 186 29.03 -21.06 -16.34
C ILE A 186 30.40 -20.36 -16.18
N ASN A 187 30.91 -19.71 -17.23
CA ASN A 187 32.15 -18.95 -17.17
C ASN A 187 31.86 -17.56 -16.57
N TYR A 188 32.55 -17.20 -15.48
CA TYR A 188 32.38 -15.88 -14.88
C TYR A 188 33.64 -15.44 -14.12
N THR A 189 33.74 -14.14 -13.90
CA THR A 189 34.65 -13.55 -12.92
C THR A 189 33.87 -12.62 -12.00
N TYR A 190 34.38 -12.41 -10.80
CA TYR A 190 33.80 -11.48 -9.85
C TYR A 190 34.90 -10.76 -9.08
N THR A 191 34.64 -9.51 -8.71
CA THR A 191 35.48 -8.72 -7.82
C THR A 191 34.57 -8.01 -6.83
N PHE A 192 34.55 -8.49 -5.60
CA PHE A 192 33.74 -7.93 -4.50
C PHE A 192 34.66 -7.25 -3.51
N GLU A 193 34.64 -5.91 -3.48
CA GLU A 193 35.54 -5.14 -2.63
C GLU A 193 35.33 -5.44 -1.14
N ASN A 194 36.44 -5.65 -0.42
CA ASN A 194 36.46 -5.93 1.01
C ASN A 194 35.60 -7.13 1.45
N PHE A 195 35.22 -8.02 0.52
CA PHE A 195 34.41 -9.20 0.79
C PHE A 195 35.27 -10.44 0.99
N PHE A 196 35.08 -11.11 2.11
CA PHE A 196 35.66 -12.42 2.40
C PHE A 196 34.66 -13.50 2.00
N LEU A 197 34.96 -14.26 0.95
CA LEU A 197 34.14 -15.37 0.48
C LEU A 197 34.32 -16.59 1.40
N THR A 198 33.20 -17.14 1.86
CA THR A 198 33.14 -18.40 2.61
C THR A 198 32.75 -19.56 1.71
N LYS A 199 31.74 -19.36 0.85
CA LYS A 199 31.21 -20.41 -0.04
C LYS A 199 30.63 -19.79 -1.31
N SER A 200 30.82 -20.45 -2.44
CA SER A 200 30.15 -20.10 -3.71
C SER A 200 29.37 -21.29 -4.24
N THR A 201 28.16 -21.06 -4.73
CA THR A 201 27.30 -22.06 -5.37
C THR A 201 27.01 -21.63 -6.80
N GLN A 202 27.22 -22.55 -7.74
CA GLN A 202 26.99 -22.32 -9.17
C GLN A 202 25.63 -22.88 -9.60
N PRO A 203 25.02 -22.33 -10.66
CA PRO A 203 23.81 -22.91 -11.23
C PRO A 203 24.10 -24.27 -11.87
N THR A 204 23.14 -25.19 -11.77
CA THR A 204 23.21 -26.48 -12.49
C THR A 204 22.67 -26.27 -13.90
N VAL A 205 23.56 -26.23 -14.89
CA VAL A 205 23.20 -26.11 -16.30
C VAL A 205 23.72 -27.34 -17.05
N ASN A 206 22.85 -28.07 -17.74
CA ASN A 206 23.21 -29.27 -18.50
C ASN A 206 22.13 -29.57 -19.54
N LEU A 207 22.24 -30.70 -20.26
CA LEU A 207 21.28 -31.07 -21.32
C LEU A 207 19.85 -31.31 -20.79
N SER A 208 19.68 -31.68 -19.52
CA SER A 208 18.39 -31.82 -18.84
C SER A 208 17.93 -30.57 -18.08
N SER A 209 18.76 -29.54 -18.01
CA SER A 209 18.49 -28.28 -17.29
C SER A 209 19.13 -27.13 -18.07
N THR A 210 18.50 -26.79 -19.19
CA THR A 210 18.95 -25.74 -20.12
C THR A 210 18.38 -24.38 -19.76
N VAL A 211 18.96 -23.31 -20.32
CA VAL A 211 18.53 -21.93 -20.13
C VAL A 211 17.84 -21.45 -21.42
N ALA A 212 16.53 -21.52 -21.46
CA ALA A 212 15.74 -21.03 -22.60
C ALA A 212 15.91 -19.51 -22.79
N PRO A 213 15.61 -18.96 -23.99
CA PRO A 213 15.51 -17.52 -24.21
C PRO A 213 14.62 -16.83 -23.18
N GLY A 214 15.10 -15.75 -22.58
CA GLY A 214 14.44 -15.04 -21.46
C GLY A 214 14.55 -15.74 -20.10
N GLY A 215 15.13 -16.95 -20.05
CA GLY A 215 15.46 -17.66 -18.82
C GLY A 215 16.74 -17.13 -18.18
N TYR A 216 16.95 -17.44 -16.89
CA TYR A 216 18.11 -16.96 -16.15
C TYR A 216 18.73 -18.04 -15.28
N VAL A 217 20.00 -17.85 -14.95
CA VAL A 217 20.74 -18.64 -13.97
C VAL A 217 21.14 -17.80 -12.77
N ILE A 218 21.35 -18.46 -11.64
CA ILE A 218 21.66 -17.80 -10.36
C ILE A 218 23.01 -18.27 -9.82
N TYR A 219 23.88 -17.31 -9.54
CA TYR A 219 25.12 -17.48 -8.80
C TYR A 219 24.93 -17.00 -7.37
N VAL A 220 25.41 -17.79 -6.40
CA VAL A 220 25.27 -17.45 -4.97
C VAL A 220 26.65 -17.43 -4.32
N PHE A 221 26.96 -16.34 -3.62
CA PHE A 221 28.19 -16.15 -2.87
C PHE A 221 27.85 -15.84 -1.41
N GLU A 222 28.29 -16.70 -0.50
CA GLU A 222 28.11 -16.56 0.94
C GLU A 222 29.44 -16.11 1.56
N GLY A 223 29.43 -15.09 2.41
CA GLY A 223 30.64 -14.50 2.95
C GLY A 223 30.37 -13.39 3.97
N ARG A 224 31.32 -12.46 4.11
CA ARG A 224 31.20 -11.27 5.00
C ARG A 224 32.03 -10.10 4.48
N PHE A 225 31.61 -8.88 4.76
CA PHE A 225 32.42 -7.68 4.49
C PHE A 225 33.34 -7.36 5.67
N THR A 226 34.57 -6.97 5.37
CA THR A 226 35.63 -6.77 6.37
C THR A 226 35.87 -5.31 6.73
N LYS A 227 35.25 -4.37 6.01
CA LYS A 227 35.40 -2.92 6.23
C LYS A 227 34.07 -2.19 6.01
N ALA A 228 33.80 -1.19 6.83
CA ALA A 228 32.66 -0.30 6.69
C ALA A 228 32.91 0.71 5.56
N GLY A 229 31.82 1.25 4.99
CA GLY A 229 31.85 2.21 3.88
C GLY A 229 31.25 1.64 2.60
N GLN A 230 31.49 2.31 1.47
CA GLN A 230 31.04 1.80 0.18
C GLN A 230 31.92 0.63 -0.29
N ALA A 231 31.29 -0.39 -0.87
CA ALA A 231 31.96 -1.50 -1.52
C ALA A 231 31.35 -1.74 -2.90
N ALA A 232 32.19 -1.78 -3.93
CA ALA A 232 31.78 -2.14 -5.28
C ALA A 232 31.76 -3.66 -5.45
N LEU A 233 30.66 -4.18 -6.02
CA LEU A 233 30.49 -5.56 -6.42
C LEU A 233 30.43 -5.64 -7.94
N VAL A 234 31.47 -6.20 -8.54
CA VAL A 234 31.56 -6.40 -9.98
C VAL A 234 31.39 -7.88 -10.27
N PHE A 235 30.51 -8.21 -11.21
CA PHE A 235 30.35 -9.55 -11.75
C PHE A 235 30.35 -9.48 -13.27
N THR A 236 31.07 -10.40 -13.91
CA THR A 236 31.16 -10.50 -15.36
C THR A 236 30.84 -11.93 -15.77
N ALA A 237 29.72 -12.10 -16.49
CA ALA A 237 29.37 -13.32 -17.20
C ALA A 237 30.28 -13.49 -18.43
N ASP A 238 30.38 -14.72 -18.93
CA ASP A 238 31.28 -15.14 -20.01
C ASP A 238 32.71 -14.59 -19.90
N ALA A 239 33.33 -14.78 -18.73
CA ALA A 239 34.66 -14.25 -18.52
C ALA A 239 35.68 -14.86 -19.50
N GLY A 240 36.28 -13.98 -20.33
CA GLY A 240 37.27 -14.35 -21.33
C GLY A 240 36.70 -14.57 -22.74
N ASP A 241 35.50 -14.02 -23.00
CA ASP A 241 34.82 -13.92 -24.30
C ASP A 241 34.83 -15.27 -25.04
N LYS A 242 34.35 -16.30 -24.36
CA LYS A 242 34.32 -17.69 -24.87
C LYS A 242 33.10 -17.95 -25.72
N VAL A 243 32.02 -17.23 -25.46
CA VAL A 243 30.81 -17.22 -26.25
C VAL A 243 30.88 -16.00 -27.15
N PHE A 244 30.55 -16.18 -28.43
CA PHE A 244 30.40 -15.05 -29.32
C PHE A 244 28.95 -14.59 -29.25
N GLU A 245 28.73 -13.35 -28.81
CA GLU A 245 27.41 -12.89 -28.41
C GLU A 245 26.86 -11.80 -29.32
N SER A 246 25.54 -11.60 -29.24
CA SER A 246 24.88 -10.52 -29.97
C SER A 246 25.21 -9.15 -29.38
N ASN A 247 25.57 -9.12 -28.08
CA ASN A 247 25.99 -7.94 -27.36
C ASN A 247 27.06 -8.33 -26.33
N GLU A 248 28.29 -7.84 -26.50
CA GLU A 248 29.40 -8.16 -25.59
C GLU A 248 29.46 -7.22 -24.36
N THR A 249 28.64 -6.17 -24.35
CA THR A 249 28.79 -5.06 -23.38
C THR A 249 27.91 -5.18 -22.14
N ASN A 250 26.90 -6.04 -22.18
CA ASN A 250 25.93 -6.29 -21.10
C ASN A 250 26.28 -7.49 -20.21
N ASN A 251 27.43 -8.13 -20.47
CA ASN A 251 27.98 -9.23 -19.67
C ASN A 251 28.50 -8.82 -18.30
N SER A 252 28.78 -7.54 -18.08
CA SER A 252 29.34 -7.04 -16.83
C SER A 252 28.37 -6.12 -16.09
N LEU A 253 28.21 -6.34 -14.79
CA LEU A 253 27.39 -5.53 -13.91
C LEU A 253 28.17 -5.10 -12.68
N THR A 254 28.08 -3.81 -12.33
CA THR A 254 28.64 -3.25 -11.10
C THR A 254 27.53 -2.74 -10.20
N LYS A 255 27.57 -3.10 -8.92
CA LYS A 255 26.67 -2.59 -7.88
C LYS A 255 27.47 -2.06 -6.68
N SER A 256 27.22 -0.82 -6.29
CA SER A 256 27.75 -0.26 -5.05
C SER A 256 26.79 -0.52 -3.88
N ILE A 257 27.32 -0.97 -2.75
CA ILE A 257 26.57 -1.15 -1.50
C ILE A 257 27.23 -0.38 -0.35
N THR A 258 26.46 -0.10 0.70
CA THR A 258 26.99 0.49 1.95
C THR A 258 27.08 -0.58 3.02
N VAL A 259 28.30 -0.82 3.50
CA VAL A 259 28.61 -1.68 4.65
C VAL A 259 28.62 -0.82 5.91
N LEU A 260 27.80 -1.18 6.89
CA LEU A 260 27.67 -0.45 8.15
C LEU A 260 28.80 -0.80 9.13
N GLY A 261 29.10 0.13 10.04
CA GLY A 261 29.92 -0.18 11.21
C GLY A 261 29.29 -1.31 12.02
N LYS A 262 30.13 -2.08 12.73
CA LYS A 262 29.65 -3.14 13.62
C LYS A 262 29.14 -2.52 14.92
N GLU A 263 27.82 -2.40 15.03
CA GLU A 263 27.13 -2.03 16.25
C GLU A 263 26.38 -3.24 16.82
N ALA A 264 26.13 -3.24 18.13
CA ALA A 264 25.23 -4.25 18.70
C ALA A 264 23.79 -3.98 18.22
N PRO A 265 22.97 -5.03 18.03
CA PRO A 265 21.55 -4.88 17.72
C PRO A 265 20.79 -4.23 18.88
N ASP A 266 19.54 -3.84 18.62
CA ASP A 266 18.63 -3.27 19.61
C ASP A 266 17.21 -3.71 19.27
N LEU A 267 16.61 -4.54 20.11
CA LEU A 267 15.20 -4.94 20.03
C LEU A 267 14.38 -4.04 20.95
N GLN A 268 13.15 -3.76 20.55
CA GLN A 268 12.22 -2.99 21.36
C GLN A 268 10.84 -3.61 21.27
N VAL A 269 10.14 -3.75 22.39
CA VAL A 269 8.70 -4.04 22.36
C VAL A 269 7.97 -2.74 22.03
N GLU A 270 7.52 -2.61 20.79
CA GLU A 270 6.90 -1.38 20.27
C GLU A 270 5.46 -1.21 20.76
N SER A 271 4.67 -2.29 20.78
CA SER A 271 3.26 -2.21 21.17
C SER A 271 2.68 -3.52 21.67
N ILE A 272 1.66 -3.39 22.52
CA ILE A 272 0.72 -4.45 22.93
C ILE A 272 -0.68 -3.99 22.53
N THR A 273 -1.31 -4.71 21.62
CA THR A 273 -2.68 -4.43 21.16
C THR A 273 -3.61 -5.60 21.44
N LEU A 274 -4.89 -5.29 21.59
CA LEU A 274 -5.94 -6.27 21.75
C LEU A 274 -6.92 -6.04 20.59
N ASN A 275 -7.60 -7.10 20.15
CA ASN A 275 -8.72 -6.96 19.23
C ASN A 275 -9.98 -6.35 19.89
N VAL A 276 -10.03 -6.30 21.23
CA VAL A 276 -11.14 -5.77 22.03
C VAL A 276 -10.60 -4.75 23.05
N ASP A 277 -11.08 -3.50 23.02
CA ASP A 277 -10.59 -2.41 23.87
C ASP A 277 -11.08 -2.49 25.33
N GLU A 278 -12.31 -2.95 25.54
CA GLU A 278 -12.95 -3.13 26.85
C GLU A 278 -13.52 -4.56 26.99
N PRO A 279 -12.64 -5.56 27.10
CA PRO A 279 -13.05 -6.96 27.07
C PRO A 279 -13.84 -7.38 28.31
N ILE A 280 -14.73 -8.36 28.11
CA ILE A 280 -15.44 -9.06 29.17
C ILE A 280 -14.94 -10.50 29.33
N VAL A 281 -15.23 -11.14 30.46
CA VAL A 281 -14.73 -12.50 30.78
C VAL A 281 -15.13 -13.60 29.80
N THR A 282 -16.13 -13.39 28.95
CA THR A 282 -16.57 -14.34 27.91
C THR A 282 -15.95 -14.11 26.55
N ASP A 283 -15.19 -13.02 26.38
CA ASP A 283 -14.62 -12.66 25.07
C ASP A 283 -13.45 -13.58 24.71
N SER A 284 -13.41 -13.97 23.45
CA SER A 284 -12.19 -14.50 22.82
C SER A 284 -11.31 -13.31 22.44
N VAL A 285 -10.19 -13.17 23.13
CA VAL A 285 -9.28 -12.03 22.99
C VAL A 285 -8.00 -12.50 22.32
N THR A 286 -7.58 -11.72 21.33
CA THR A 286 -6.29 -11.84 20.66
C THR A 286 -5.41 -10.69 21.13
N ILE A 287 -4.29 -11.02 21.76
CA ILE A 287 -3.26 -10.08 22.17
C ILE A 287 -2.13 -10.14 21.15
N THR A 288 -1.78 -9.00 20.55
CA THR A 288 -0.75 -8.88 19.53
C THR A 288 0.37 -7.97 20.01
N MET A 289 1.60 -8.47 19.90
CA MET A 289 2.82 -7.78 20.29
C MET A 289 3.64 -7.52 19.05
N LYS A 290 4.15 -6.29 18.91
CA LYS A 290 5.14 -5.96 17.88
C LYS A 290 6.49 -5.69 18.53
N VAL A 291 7.50 -6.45 18.13
CA VAL A 291 8.90 -6.24 18.52
C VAL A 291 9.64 -5.65 17.33
N LYS A 292 10.24 -4.48 17.50
CA LYS A 292 10.97 -3.75 16.47
C LYS A 292 12.47 -3.97 16.61
N ASN A 293 13.19 -4.09 15.49
CA ASN A 293 14.64 -3.88 15.48
C ASN A 293 14.92 -2.37 15.43
N LYS A 294 15.29 -1.77 16.56
CA LYS A 294 15.74 -0.38 16.68
C LYS A 294 17.23 -0.19 16.38
N GLY A 295 17.96 -1.29 16.19
CA GLY A 295 19.36 -1.26 15.80
C GLY A 295 19.56 -0.69 14.39
N THR A 296 20.80 -0.31 14.09
CA THR A 296 21.16 0.26 12.78
C THR A 296 21.41 -0.80 11.71
N SER A 297 21.70 -2.04 12.11
CA SER A 297 21.93 -3.19 11.23
C SER A 297 20.81 -4.21 11.32
N SER A 298 20.61 -4.98 10.23
CA SER A 298 19.65 -6.06 10.21
C SER A 298 20.03 -7.19 11.17
N LEU A 299 19.04 -7.80 11.82
CA LEU A 299 19.24 -9.00 12.63
C LEU A 299 19.04 -10.24 11.75
N ILE A 300 20.02 -11.14 11.70
CA ILE A 300 20.02 -12.32 10.81
C ILE A 300 19.94 -13.65 11.57
N SER A 301 19.52 -13.60 12.82
CA SER A 301 19.39 -14.76 13.71
C SER A 301 18.14 -14.63 14.58
N ASP A 302 17.66 -15.76 15.07
CA ASP A 302 16.52 -15.85 15.97
C ASP A 302 16.86 -15.54 17.45
N TYR A 303 18.13 -15.27 17.76
CA TYR A 303 18.60 -15.05 19.12
C TYR A 303 17.88 -13.85 19.75
N GLY A 304 17.32 -14.06 20.94
CA GLY A 304 16.53 -13.04 21.63
C GLY A 304 15.04 -13.02 21.24
N LEU A 305 14.64 -13.76 20.20
CA LEU A 305 13.29 -13.73 19.63
C LEU A 305 12.57 -15.10 19.66
N THR A 306 13.26 -16.16 20.08
CA THR A 306 12.64 -17.48 20.20
C THR A 306 11.65 -17.53 21.38
N SER A 307 10.77 -18.53 21.41
CA SER A 307 9.89 -18.77 22.57
C SER A 307 10.66 -19.02 23.88
N TYR A 308 11.93 -19.42 23.80
CA TYR A 308 12.82 -19.53 24.96
C TYR A 308 13.29 -18.16 25.49
N ASP A 309 13.39 -17.17 24.60
CA ASP A 309 13.87 -15.82 24.89
C ASP A 309 12.76 -14.82 25.24
N VAL A 310 11.50 -15.23 25.06
CA VAL A 310 10.33 -14.40 25.30
C VAL A 310 9.62 -14.84 26.57
N THR A 311 9.34 -13.88 27.45
CA THR A 311 8.58 -14.10 28.68
C THR A 311 7.30 -13.25 28.67
N THR A 312 6.17 -13.89 28.99
CA THR A 312 4.87 -13.21 29.10
C THR A 312 4.29 -13.35 30.51
N ASP A 313 3.74 -12.26 31.02
CA ASP A 313 2.88 -12.25 32.20
C ASP A 313 1.61 -11.49 31.86
N PHE A 314 0.55 -12.23 31.55
CA PHE A 314 -0.74 -11.68 31.13
C PHE A 314 -1.81 -11.76 32.23
N GLY A 315 -1.42 -11.85 33.50
CA GLY A 315 -2.29 -11.67 34.67
C GLY A 315 -3.71 -12.26 34.51
N GLY A 316 -3.89 -13.55 34.79
CA GLY A 316 -5.23 -14.17 34.74
C GLY A 316 -5.82 -14.42 33.34
N PHE A 317 -5.08 -14.07 32.28
CA PHE A 317 -5.36 -14.49 30.91
C PHE A 317 -4.96 -15.96 30.69
N SER A 318 -5.88 -16.77 30.16
CA SER A 318 -5.61 -18.15 29.77
C SER A 318 -5.34 -18.22 28.27
N ILE A 319 -4.12 -18.59 27.90
CA ILE A 319 -3.68 -18.69 26.52
C ILE A 319 -4.14 -20.04 25.95
N SER A 320 -4.86 -20.03 24.83
CA SER A 320 -5.28 -21.22 24.09
C SER A 320 -4.41 -21.51 22.87
N SER A 321 -3.85 -20.47 22.24
CA SER A 321 -2.97 -20.61 21.08
C SER A 321 -1.95 -19.47 21.02
N THR A 322 -0.77 -19.77 20.45
CA THR A 322 0.31 -18.81 20.25
C THR A 322 0.90 -18.96 18.86
N THR A 323 1.12 -17.84 18.18
CA THR A 323 1.80 -17.81 16.88
C THR A 323 2.88 -16.73 16.92
N THR A 324 4.03 -17.02 16.33
CA THR A 324 5.11 -16.04 16.14
C THR A 324 5.33 -15.87 14.64
N GLY A 325 5.58 -14.64 14.20
CA GLY A 325 5.98 -14.38 12.81
C GLY A 325 7.29 -15.07 12.45
N ILE A 326 7.66 -15.01 11.18
CA ILE A 326 8.87 -15.71 10.72
C ILE A 326 10.12 -15.13 11.40
N LEU A 327 10.82 -15.98 12.16
CA LEU A 327 12.01 -15.58 12.89
C LEU A 327 13.13 -15.14 11.93
N PRO A 328 14.00 -14.20 12.35
CA PRO A 328 15.03 -13.69 11.46
C PRO A 328 16.09 -14.74 11.14
N SER A 329 16.56 -14.73 9.91
CA SER A 329 17.63 -15.60 9.42
C SER A 329 18.49 -14.87 8.40
N LEU A 330 19.56 -15.48 7.94
CA LEU A 330 20.39 -14.91 6.86
C LEU A 330 19.60 -14.67 5.57
N THR A 331 18.60 -15.52 5.28
CA THR A 331 17.75 -15.40 4.09
C THR A 331 16.47 -14.59 4.35
N ASN A 332 16.19 -14.23 5.60
CA ASN A 332 15.06 -13.42 6.05
C ASN A 332 15.49 -12.51 7.21
N PRO A 333 16.35 -11.51 6.97
CA PRO A 333 16.77 -10.59 8.02
C PRO A 333 15.58 -9.81 8.60
N LEU A 334 15.67 -9.41 9.88
CA LEU A 334 14.83 -8.38 10.47
C LEU A 334 15.57 -7.05 10.35
N ASP A 335 15.17 -6.24 9.37
CA ASP A 335 15.84 -4.98 9.03
C ASP A 335 15.58 -3.89 10.09
N PRO A 336 16.41 -2.82 10.12
CA PRO A 336 16.16 -1.66 10.99
C PRO A 336 14.76 -1.08 10.80
N ASP A 337 14.11 -0.75 11.92
CA ASP A 337 12.72 -0.31 12.07
C ASP A 337 11.64 -1.30 11.64
N GLU A 338 12.03 -2.51 11.22
CA GLU A 338 11.09 -3.58 10.92
C GLU A 338 10.59 -4.27 12.21
N THR A 339 9.39 -4.84 12.17
CA THR A 339 8.77 -5.50 13.33
C THR A 339 8.56 -7.00 13.14
N LEU A 340 8.78 -7.78 14.19
CA LEU A 340 8.30 -9.15 14.36
C LEU A 340 7.04 -9.15 15.21
N THR A 341 6.05 -9.95 14.81
CA THR A 341 4.76 -10.05 15.51
C THR A 341 4.69 -11.33 16.33
N TYR A 342 4.15 -11.23 17.55
CA TYR A 342 3.74 -12.36 18.36
C TYR A 342 2.24 -12.23 18.65
N THR A 343 1.51 -13.34 18.57
CA THR A 343 0.07 -13.38 18.74
C THR A 343 -0.30 -14.43 19.76
N TYR A 344 -1.16 -14.06 20.72
CA TYR A 344 -1.65 -14.93 21.78
C TYR A 344 -3.17 -14.85 21.78
N ILE A 345 -3.83 -15.97 21.57
CA ILE A 345 -5.29 -16.10 21.56
C ILE A 345 -5.70 -16.76 22.87
N GLY A 346 -6.78 -16.29 23.48
CA GLY A 346 -7.23 -16.77 24.78
C GLY A 346 -8.41 -16.00 25.35
N GLY A 347 -8.56 -16.03 26.67
CA GLY A 347 -9.62 -15.30 27.38
C GLY A 347 -9.25 -15.01 28.84
N PHE A 348 -9.92 -14.03 29.44
CA PHE A 348 -9.70 -13.64 30.83
C PHE A 348 -10.59 -14.43 31.79
N GLY A 349 -9.98 -15.07 32.80
CA GLY A 349 -10.72 -15.83 33.81
C GLY A 349 -11.22 -15.01 35.01
N LYS A 350 -10.81 -13.74 35.13
CA LYS A 350 -11.12 -12.87 36.26
C LYS A 350 -11.41 -11.44 35.80
N THR A 351 -12.25 -10.75 36.56
CA THR A 351 -12.60 -9.35 36.36
C THR A 351 -11.63 -8.42 37.09
N GLY A 352 -11.58 -7.15 36.67
CA GLY A 352 -10.75 -6.12 37.28
C GLY A 352 -9.58 -5.70 36.39
N GLU A 353 -8.68 -4.90 36.96
CA GLU A 353 -7.46 -4.46 36.27
C GLU A 353 -6.46 -5.61 36.16
N ASN A 354 -5.98 -5.85 34.94
CA ASN A 354 -4.95 -6.82 34.63
C ASN A 354 -3.81 -6.10 33.89
N ILE A 355 -2.57 -6.47 34.20
CA ILE A 355 -1.38 -5.89 33.58
C ILE A 355 -0.81 -6.95 32.64
N LEU A 356 -0.77 -6.62 31.35
CA LEU A 356 -0.17 -7.44 30.32
C LEU A 356 1.27 -7.01 30.15
N THR A 357 2.22 -7.85 30.55
CA THR A 357 3.66 -7.60 30.40
C THR A 357 4.25 -8.58 29.40
N PHE A 358 4.99 -8.05 28.44
CA PHE A 358 5.72 -8.82 27.44
C PHE A 358 7.17 -8.39 27.46
N THR A 359 8.08 -9.36 27.54
CA THR A 359 9.53 -9.15 27.52
C THR A 359 10.17 -9.98 26.42
N VAL A 360 10.99 -9.33 25.59
CA VAL A 360 11.82 -9.98 24.57
C VAL A 360 13.27 -10.05 25.02
N ASN A 361 14.04 -11.01 24.50
CA ASN A 361 15.42 -11.29 24.88
C ASN A 361 15.64 -11.39 26.42
N ASP A 362 14.67 -11.95 27.13
CA ASP A 362 14.68 -12.10 28.60
C ASP A 362 15.88 -12.93 29.09
N LYS A 363 16.41 -13.81 28.23
CA LYS A 363 17.59 -14.64 28.54
C LYS A 363 18.92 -13.98 28.20
N GLY A 364 18.91 -12.81 27.56
CA GLY A 364 20.11 -12.08 27.16
C GLY A 364 21.00 -12.83 26.16
N ARG A 365 20.40 -13.72 25.33
CA ARG A 365 21.14 -14.47 24.29
C ARG A 365 21.61 -13.56 23.17
N LEU A 366 20.88 -12.48 22.92
CA LEU A 366 21.31 -11.38 22.07
C LEU A 366 21.97 -10.31 22.95
N SER A 367 23.19 -9.88 22.62
CA SER A 367 23.77 -8.71 23.27
C SER A 367 23.30 -7.45 22.55
N GLU A 368 22.71 -6.51 23.30
CA GLU A 368 22.00 -5.36 22.74
C GLU A 368 22.56 -4.03 23.26
N THR A 369 22.27 -2.94 22.55
CA THR A 369 22.69 -1.58 22.96
C THR A 369 21.80 -0.98 24.03
N ASP A 370 20.50 -1.28 24.03
CA ASP A 370 19.54 -0.92 25.06
C ASP A 370 18.74 -2.17 25.43
N THR A 371 18.67 -2.47 26.72
CA THR A 371 17.85 -3.58 27.24
C THR A 371 16.63 -3.07 28.00
N GLY A 372 16.51 -1.76 28.21
CA GLY A 372 15.42 -1.14 28.96
C GLY A 372 14.12 -1.00 28.16
N ASN A 373 14.20 -1.12 26.84
CA ASN A 373 13.10 -1.07 25.87
C ASN A 373 12.58 -2.47 25.47
N ASN A 374 13.17 -3.54 26.03
CA ASN A 374 12.78 -4.93 25.79
C ASN A 374 11.51 -5.38 26.51
N THR A 375 11.00 -4.57 27.44
CA THR A 375 9.79 -4.88 28.20
C THR A 375 8.76 -3.77 28.00
N LEU A 376 7.52 -4.16 27.69
CA LEU A 376 6.38 -3.26 27.68
C LEU A 376 5.25 -3.85 28.53
N SER A 377 4.56 -2.98 29.27
CA SER A 377 3.37 -3.33 30.03
C SER A 377 2.17 -2.50 29.61
N LYS A 378 1.00 -3.12 29.53
CA LYS A 378 -0.28 -2.46 29.24
C LYS A 378 -1.34 -2.89 30.25
N THR A 379 -1.99 -1.92 30.90
CA THR A 379 -3.12 -2.18 31.79
C THR A 379 -4.41 -2.31 30.99
N VAL A 380 -5.21 -3.33 31.28
CA VAL A 380 -6.52 -3.60 30.68
C VAL A 380 -7.52 -3.94 31.77
N THR A 381 -8.71 -3.35 31.71
CA THR A 381 -9.79 -3.61 32.67
C THR A 381 -10.78 -4.61 32.08
N ILE A 382 -11.00 -5.70 32.81
CA ILE A 382 -11.89 -6.79 32.38
C ILE A 382 -13.21 -6.71 33.14
N PHE A 383 -14.33 -6.74 32.41
CA PHE A 383 -15.66 -6.64 33.00
C PHE A 383 -16.36 -8.00 33.08
N ILE A 384 -17.28 -8.16 34.03
CA ILE A 384 -18.04 -9.41 34.20
C ILE A 384 -19.11 -9.60 33.12
N SER A 385 -19.59 -8.50 32.54
CA SER A 385 -20.65 -8.48 31.53
C SER A 385 -20.65 -7.12 30.82
N GLU A 386 -21.32 -7.06 29.65
CA GLU A 386 -21.55 -5.80 28.93
C GLU A 386 -22.25 -4.76 29.80
N ALA A 387 -23.19 -5.18 30.65
CA ALA A 387 -23.90 -4.28 31.55
C ALA A 387 -22.97 -3.60 32.56
N ALA A 388 -21.98 -4.33 33.10
CA ALA A 388 -21.00 -3.76 34.03
C ALA A 388 -19.97 -2.87 33.31
N ARG A 389 -19.56 -3.25 32.09
CA ARG A 389 -18.71 -2.41 31.23
C ARG A 389 -19.39 -1.08 30.91
N ASP A 390 -20.67 -1.14 30.55
CA ASP A 390 -21.42 0.02 30.10
C ASP A 390 -22.06 0.82 31.24
N ASP A 391 -21.99 0.35 32.49
CA ASP A 391 -22.53 1.08 33.64
C ASP A 391 -21.83 2.43 33.84
N PHE A 392 -22.63 3.45 34.13
CA PHE A 392 -22.19 4.84 34.24
C PHE A 392 -23.09 5.62 35.22
N ALA A 393 -22.62 6.79 35.67
CA ALA A 393 -23.31 7.65 36.63
C ALA A 393 -23.65 9.03 36.05
N ILE A 394 -24.80 9.59 36.45
CA ILE A 394 -25.19 10.98 36.17
C ILE A 394 -24.83 11.85 37.38
N SER A 395 -24.11 12.96 37.16
CA SER A 395 -23.66 13.88 38.21
C SER A 395 -23.76 15.36 37.78
N ASN A 396 -23.39 16.30 38.68
CA ASN A 396 -23.30 17.74 38.42
C ASN A 396 -24.54 18.39 37.76
N LYS A 397 -25.71 17.86 38.08
CA LYS A 397 -27.00 18.30 37.54
C LYS A 397 -27.31 19.71 38.02
N ARG A 398 -27.56 20.63 37.10
CA ARG A 398 -27.89 22.02 37.41
C ARG A 398 -28.77 22.65 36.33
N VAL A 399 -29.44 23.72 36.71
CA VAL A 399 -30.24 24.55 35.80
C VAL A 399 -29.68 25.95 35.78
N GLU A 400 -29.56 26.48 34.57
CA GLU A 400 -29.12 27.85 34.34
C GLU A 400 -30.21 28.59 33.57
N ALA A 401 -30.80 29.60 34.21
CA ALA A 401 -31.88 30.37 33.62
C ALA A 401 -31.39 31.17 32.42
N ILE A 402 -32.14 31.16 31.31
CA ILE A 402 -31.84 31.96 30.10
C ILE A 402 -32.76 33.18 30.05
N SER A 403 -34.04 32.98 30.34
CA SER A 403 -35.09 34.01 30.42
C SER A 403 -36.24 33.52 31.30
N SER A 404 -37.28 34.34 31.45
CA SER A 404 -38.57 33.99 32.06
C SER A 404 -39.37 32.92 31.31
N SER A 405 -38.88 32.39 30.18
CA SER A 405 -39.53 31.32 29.41
C SER A 405 -38.57 30.24 28.90
N SER A 406 -37.29 30.30 29.29
CA SER A 406 -36.27 29.40 28.79
C SER A 406 -35.19 29.13 29.84
N VAL A 407 -34.75 27.87 29.91
CA VAL A 407 -33.63 27.45 30.78
C VAL A 407 -32.70 26.49 30.05
N ALA A 408 -31.44 26.44 30.47
CA ALA A 408 -30.50 25.38 30.12
C ALA A 408 -30.40 24.40 31.29
N ILE A 409 -30.60 23.10 31.02
CA ILE A 409 -30.35 22.01 31.96
C ILE A 409 -29.02 21.38 31.59
N LEU A 410 -28.13 21.26 32.57
CA LEU A 410 -26.78 20.72 32.40
C LEU A 410 -26.56 19.56 33.36
N TRP A 411 -25.90 18.51 32.88
CA TRP A 411 -25.47 17.38 33.69
C TRP A 411 -24.22 16.75 33.07
N ASP A 412 -23.49 16.02 33.90
CA ASP A 412 -22.30 15.30 33.49
C ASP A 412 -22.52 13.79 33.63
N THR A 413 -21.78 13.01 32.85
CA THR A 413 -21.65 11.57 32.96
C THR A 413 -20.18 11.17 33.03
N ASP A 414 -19.86 10.11 33.77
CA ASP A 414 -18.49 9.60 33.93
C ASP A 414 -18.01 8.77 32.72
N LYS A 415 -18.93 8.39 31.83
CA LYS A 415 -18.65 7.77 30.54
C LYS A 415 -19.40 8.47 29.43
N ILE A 416 -18.86 8.40 28.20
CA ILE A 416 -19.52 8.92 27.00
C ILE A 416 -20.90 8.27 26.87
N SER A 417 -21.92 9.10 26.85
CA SER A 417 -23.32 8.71 26.76
C SER A 417 -24.08 9.68 25.85
N THR A 418 -25.28 9.31 25.44
CA THR A 418 -26.28 10.25 24.93
C THR A 418 -27.17 10.72 26.07
N GLY A 419 -27.94 11.79 25.88
CA GLY A 419 -28.99 12.10 26.83
C GLY A 419 -30.10 13.00 26.33
N LYS A 420 -31.24 12.93 27.02
CA LYS A 420 -32.50 13.59 26.70
C LYS A 420 -33.22 14.08 27.95
N ILE A 421 -34.08 15.07 27.79
CA ILE A 421 -35.00 15.56 28.82
C ILE A 421 -36.44 15.17 28.46
N THR A 422 -37.21 14.62 29.40
CA THR A 422 -38.62 14.24 29.20
C THR A 422 -39.52 14.81 30.30
N SER A 423 -40.82 14.93 30.02
CA SER A 423 -41.84 15.33 30.99
C SER A 423 -42.29 14.12 31.83
N GLY A 424 -41.84 14.01 33.08
CA GLY A 424 -42.38 13.03 34.05
C GLY A 424 -42.02 11.56 33.82
N VAL A 425 -42.44 10.71 34.77
CA VAL A 425 -42.22 9.26 34.76
C VAL A 425 -43.20 8.59 33.78
N GLY A 426 -42.68 7.87 32.78
CA GLY A 426 -43.49 7.10 31.81
C GLY A 426 -43.77 7.77 30.45
N SER A 427 -43.39 9.03 30.23
CA SER A 427 -43.38 9.66 28.90
C SER A 427 -41.98 9.63 28.30
N ASP A 428 -41.82 8.97 27.14
CA ASP A 428 -40.53 8.86 26.45
C ASP A 428 -40.27 9.97 25.42
N THR A 429 -41.26 10.84 25.20
CA THR A 429 -41.16 11.97 24.27
C THR A 429 -40.09 12.95 24.76
N ALA A 430 -39.03 13.08 23.97
CA ALA A 430 -37.94 14.01 24.27
C ALA A 430 -38.38 15.45 24.05
N LEU A 431 -38.26 16.28 25.09
CA LEU A 431 -38.42 17.74 25.03
C LEU A 431 -37.15 18.40 24.49
N ALA A 432 -36.00 17.80 24.76
CA ALA A 432 -34.70 18.19 24.22
C ALA A 432 -33.75 16.98 24.27
N THR A 433 -32.81 16.91 23.33
CA THR A 433 -31.77 15.88 23.25
C THR A 433 -30.39 16.52 23.20
N THR A 434 -29.37 15.72 23.51
CA THR A 434 -27.96 16.11 23.49
C THR A 434 -27.17 15.07 22.69
N GLY A 435 -26.06 15.51 22.09
CA GLY A 435 -25.13 14.60 21.39
C GLY A 435 -24.43 13.63 22.35
N SER A 436 -23.58 12.78 21.78
CA SER A 436 -22.73 11.88 22.55
C SER A 436 -21.61 12.66 23.24
N GLY A 437 -21.40 12.43 24.53
CA GLY A 437 -20.34 13.08 25.31
C GLY A 437 -20.45 12.77 26.80
N THR A 438 -19.58 13.38 27.60
CA THR A 438 -19.60 13.32 29.07
C THR A 438 -20.19 14.58 29.72
N LYS A 439 -20.42 15.63 28.92
CA LYS A 439 -21.01 16.89 29.36
C LYS A 439 -22.20 17.19 28.48
N HIS A 440 -23.35 17.37 29.11
CA HIS A 440 -24.60 17.54 28.43
C HIS A 440 -25.22 18.90 28.73
N THR A 441 -25.85 19.50 27.74
CA THR A 441 -26.61 20.74 27.90
C THR A 441 -27.84 20.70 26.99
N ALA A 442 -29.02 20.75 27.60
CA ALA A 442 -30.30 20.74 26.91
C ALA A 442 -31.03 22.06 27.20
N THR A 443 -31.51 22.75 26.16
CA THR A 443 -32.27 24.00 26.32
C THR A 443 -33.76 23.72 26.22
N LEU A 444 -34.51 24.09 27.25
CA LEU A 444 -35.98 24.08 27.25
C LEU A 444 -36.51 25.48 27.00
N LYS A 445 -37.55 25.59 26.17
CA LYS A 445 -38.19 26.85 25.75
C LYS A 445 -39.70 26.77 25.98
N ASN A 446 -40.38 27.91 25.82
CA ASN A 446 -41.84 28.03 25.96
C ASN A 446 -42.35 27.65 27.36
N LEU A 447 -41.53 27.88 28.39
CA LEU A 447 -41.92 27.70 29.77
C LEU A 447 -42.73 28.89 30.26
N LEU A 448 -43.62 28.65 31.21
CA LEU A 448 -44.42 29.69 31.85
C LEU A 448 -43.58 30.37 32.94
N SER A 449 -43.55 31.70 32.89
CA SER A 449 -42.81 32.54 33.84
C SER A 449 -43.26 32.30 35.28
N GLY A 450 -42.31 32.22 36.21
CA GLY A 450 -42.54 32.01 37.65
C GLY A 450 -43.02 30.61 38.05
N ASN A 451 -43.26 29.70 37.11
CA ASN A 451 -43.75 28.36 37.41
C ASN A 451 -42.63 27.39 37.83
N PHE A 452 -42.99 26.45 38.69
CA PHE A 452 -42.17 25.33 39.10
C PHE A 452 -42.30 24.17 38.11
N TYR A 453 -41.16 23.55 37.75
CA TYR A 453 -41.06 22.41 36.86
C TYR A 453 -40.20 21.31 37.48
N SER A 454 -40.61 20.06 37.23
CA SER A 454 -39.83 18.86 37.52
C SER A 454 -39.69 18.07 36.23
N TYR A 455 -38.44 17.88 35.77
CA TYR A 455 -38.13 17.16 34.54
C TYR A 455 -37.22 15.97 34.79
N ARG A 456 -37.34 14.98 33.90
CA ARG A 456 -36.54 13.76 33.93
C ARG A 456 -35.38 13.88 32.94
N ILE A 457 -34.17 13.70 33.45
CA ILE A 457 -32.94 13.49 32.68
C ILE A 457 -32.83 11.99 32.41
N VAL A 458 -32.71 11.61 31.16
CA VAL A 458 -32.44 10.23 30.73
C VAL A 458 -31.14 10.24 29.97
N ALA A 459 -30.14 9.51 30.45
CA ALA A 459 -28.89 9.28 29.74
C ALA A 459 -28.79 7.81 29.33
N ALA A 460 -28.12 7.53 28.21
CA ALA A 460 -27.98 6.18 27.71
C ALA A 460 -26.58 5.94 27.11
N LYS A 461 -25.98 4.79 27.47
CA LYS A 461 -24.77 4.23 26.85
C LYS A 461 -25.08 2.79 26.46
N ASN A 462 -25.05 2.49 25.17
CA ASN A 462 -25.47 1.21 24.61
C ASN A 462 -26.85 0.79 25.16
N SER A 463 -26.94 -0.37 25.81
CA SER A 463 -28.16 -0.91 26.41
C SER A 463 -28.46 -0.37 27.82
N ILE A 464 -27.53 0.35 28.44
CA ILE A 464 -27.71 0.91 29.79
C ILE A 464 -28.35 2.29 29.71
N VAL A 465 -29.48 2.45 30.39
CA VAL A 465 -30.20 3.70 30.54
C VAL A 465 -30.21 4.08 32.02
N LYS A 466 -29.83 5.32 32.33
CA LYS A 466 -29.89 5.88 33.69
C LYS A 466 -30.83 7.08 33.68
N GLU A 467 -31.60 7.19 34.75
CA GLU A 467 -32.56 8.28 34.93
C GLU A 467 -32.21 9.09 36.16
N SER A 468 -32.47 10.39 36.09
CA SER A 468 -32.42 11.29 37.22
C SER A 468 -33.46 12.39 37.06
N PHE A 469 -33.82 13.06 38.15
CA PHE A 469 -34.75 14.18 38.14
C PHE A 469 -34.03 15.49 38.43
N ILE A 470 -34.58 16.58 37.91
CA ILE A 470 -34.17 17.93 38.22
C ILE A 470 -35.39 18.85 38.35
N ASP A 471 -35.39 19.60 39.43
CA ASP A 471 -36.46 20.50 39.82
C ASP A 471 -35.95 21.94 39.78
N PHE A 472 -36.76 22.86 39.26
CA PHE A 472 -36.43 24.28 39.20
C PHE A 472 -37.66 25.16 39.03
N THR A 473 -37.51 26.44 39.37
CA THR A 473 -38.50 27.48 39.10
C THR A 473 -37.98 28.40 38.01
N VAL A 474 -38.79 28.69 37.01
CA VAL A 474 -38.42 29.63 35.94
C VAL A 474 -38.47 31.05 36.50
N PRO A 475 -37.52 31.95 36.14
CA PRO A 475 -37.56 33.34 36.57
C PRO A 475 -38.90 34.02 36.26
N GLY A 476 -39.32 34.93 37.13
CA GLY A 476 -40.55 35.71 36.95
C GLY A 476 -40.43 36.81 35.88
N ASP A 477 -39.20 37.24 35.58
CA ASP A 477 -38.89 38.27 34.61
C ASP A 477 -37.54 38.01 33.93
N ASP A 478 -37.21 38.91 33.00
CA ASP A 478 -36.00 38.87 32.18
C ASP A 478 -34.89 39.81 32.70
N ASN A 479 -35.04 40.33 33.92
CA ASN A 479 -34.11 41.30 34.49
C ASN A 479 -32.83 40.58 34.95
N ILE A 480 -31.71 40.87 34.28
CA ILE A 480 -30.40 40.38 34.72
C ILE A 480 -29.93 41.17 35.94
N SER A 481 -29.30 40.49 36.88
CA SER A 481 -28.71 41.05 38.09
C SER A 481 -27.50 40.22 38.52
N PHE A 482 -26.56 40.86 39.22
CA PHE A 482 -25.41 40.18 39.80
C PHE A 482 -25.80 39.49 41.09
N THR A 483 -25.65 38.17 41.15
CA THR A 483 -25.83 37.38 42.37
C THR A 483 -24.57 37.38 43.22
N THR A 484 -23.40 37.56 42.60
CA THR A 484 -22.12 37.80 43.28
C THR A 484 -21.44 39.01 42.67
N SER A 485 -20.91 39.91 43.50
CA SER A 485 -20.14 41.04 43.01
C SER A 485 -18.86 40.58 42.29
N PRO A 486 -18.46 41.21 41.17
CA PRO A 486 -17.26 40.81 40.43
C PRO A 486 -16.00 40.76 41.29
N VAL A 487 -15.07 39.85 41.02
CA VAL A 487 -13.80 39.69 41.75
C VAL A 487 -12.66 39.56 40.74
N ALA A 488 -11.62 40.38 40.88
CA ALA A 488 -10.42 40.35 40.05
C ALA A 488 -9.32 39.52 40.71
N VAL A 489 -8.70 38.62 39.95
CA VAL A 489 -7.53 37.83 40.35
C VAL A 489 -6.38 38.19 39.42
N VAL A 490 -5.27 38.65 40.00
CA VAL A 490 -4.07 39.09 39.26
C VAL A 490 -3.09 37.92 39.16
N ASP A 491 -2.73 37.53 37.95
CA ASP A 491 -1.62 36.59 37.69
C ASP A 491 -0.36 37.40 37.31
N PRO A 492 0.61 37.52 38.23
CA PRO A 492 1.82 38.30 38.01
C PRO A 492 2.78 37.66 37.00
N VAL A 493 2.67 36.35 36.74
CA VAL A 493 3.55 35.62 35.82
C VAL A 493 3.07 35.78 34.38
N SER A 494 1.77 35.58 34.13
CA SER A 494 1.21 35.71 32.79
C SER A 494 0.79 37.14 32.43
N LYS A 495 0.89 38.08 33.38
CA LYS A 495 0.46 39.49 33.25
C LYS A 495 -1.02 39.63 32.85
N LYS A 496 -1.86 38.72 33.34
CA LYS A 496 -3.29 38.70 33.10
C LYS A 496 -4.04 38.96 34.41
N VAL A 497 -5.15 39.69 34.30
CA VAL A 497 -6.12 39.84 35.39
C VAL A 497 -7.41 39.18 34.96
N THR A 498 -7.81 38.11 35.65
CA THR A 498 -9.07 37.42 35.39
C THR A 498 -10.14 37.92 36.33
N ILE A 499 -11.21 38.46 35.78
CA ILE A 499 -12.37 38.94 36.54
C ILE A 499 -13.45 37.87 36.49
N PHE A 500 -13.98 37.48 37.65
CA PHE A 500 -15.05 36.50 37.82
C PHE A 500 -16.33 37.18 38.32
N TRP A 501 -17.49 36.78 37.80
CA TRP A 501 -18.80 37.25 38.29
C TRP A 501 -19.87 36.18 38.10
N THR A 502 -21.02 36.36 38.75
CA THR A 502 -22.19 35.49 38.59
C THR A 502 -23.45 36.33 38.46
N THR A 503 -24.32 35.95 37.53
CA THR A 503 -25.63 36.57 37.29
C THR A 503 -26.77 35.61 37.57
N ASN A 504 -27.98 36.14 37.74
CA ASN A 504 -29.20 35.33 37.87
C ASN A 504 -29.69 34.74 36.53
N LEU A 505 -29.33 35.35 35.40
CA LEU A 505 -29.66 34.91 34.04
C LEU A 505 -28.39 34.75 33.20
N ARG A 506 -28.39 33.78 32.28
CA ARG A 506 -27.36 33.62 31.25
C ARG A 506 -27.36 34.85 30.35
N GLY A 507 -26.17 35.32 30.00
CA GLY A 507 -26.02 36.55 29.25
C GLY A 507 -24.58 36.80 28.83
N THR A 508 -24.34 37.90 28.14
CA THR A 508 -23.00 38.39 27.81
C THR A 508 -22.58 39.46 28.81
N ALA A 509 -21.29 39.77 28.89
CA ALA A 509 -20.85 40.90 29.67
C ALA A 509 -19.64 41.61 29.05
N LYS A 510 -19.49 42.88 29.40
CA LYS A 510 -18.37 43.73 29.04
C LYS A 510 -17.69 44.22 30.31
N ILE A 511 -16.36 44.27 30.30
CA ILE A 511 -15.57 44.83 31.40
C ILE A 511 -15.16 46.24 31.02
N PHE A 512 -15.27 47.16 31.97
CA PHE A 512 -14.76 48.51 31.84
C PHE A 512 -13.75 48.77 32.96
N TYR A 513 -12.59 49.36 32.63
CA TYR A 513 -11.61 49.77 33.63
C TYR A 513 -11.03 51.15 33.38
N LYS A 514 -10.39 51.72 34.41
CA LYS A 514 -9.57 52.93 34.34
C LYS A 514 -8.38 52.84 35.30
N THR A 515 -7.29 53.53 34.96
CA THR A 515 -6.17 53.80 35.87
C THR A 515 -6.50 55.00 36.76
N GLU A 516 -5.78 55.18 37.87
CA GLU A 516 -5.88 56.41 38.68
C GLU A 516 -5.60 57.69 37.89
N SER A 517 -4.73 57.62 36.88
CA SER A 517 -4.40 58.74 35.99
C SER A 517 -5.47 59.05 34.93
N SER A 518 -6.49 58.20 34.77
CA SER A 518 -7.56 58.37 33.79
C SER A 518 -8.88 58.78 34.45
N ALA A 519 -9.54 59.80 33.91
CA ALA A 519 -10.84 60.25 34.40
C ALA A 519 -11.99 59.30 34.04
N ALA A 520 -11.94 58.68 32.85
CA ALA A 520 -13.03 57.88 32.29
C ALA A 520 -12.71 56.38 32.23
N PHE A 521 -13.76 55.56 32.39
CA PHE A 521 -13.72 54.12 32.17
C PHE A 521 -13.74 53.81 30.66
N ALA A 522 -12.89 52.88 30.23
CA ALA A 522 -12.85 52.38 28.86
C ALA A 522 -13.21 50.89 28.83
N GLU A 523 -13.85 50.44 27.74
CA GLU A 523 -14.12 49.01 27.51
C GLU A 523 -12.79 48.27 27.37
N ALA A 524 -12.64 47.20 28.14
CA ALA A 524 -11.43 46.40 28.16
C ALA A 524 -11.36 45.51 26.90
N PRO A 525 -10.18 45.39 26.25
CA PRO A 525 -9.95 44.33 25.28
C PRO A 525 -9.88 43.00 26.04
N VAL A 526 -11.00 42.30 26.11
CA VAL A 526 -11.13 41.04 26.84
C VAL A 526 -10.54 39.90 26.02
N ILE A 527 -9.69 39.09 26.66
CA ILE A 527 -9.29 37.77 26.19
C ILE A 527 -10.34 36.78 26.74
N PRO A 528 -11.16 36.15 25.88
CA PRO A 528 -12.19 35.23 26.36
C PRO A 528 -11.57 34.02 27.04
N SER A 529 -11.86 33.82 28.33
CA SER A 529 -11.47 32.60 29.06
C SER A 529 -12.64 31.65 29.32
N ASN A 530 -13.90 32.10 29.12
CA ASN A 530 -15.12 31.30 28.97
C ASN A 530 -16.32 32.24 28.67
N SER A 531 -16.32 32.96 27.54
CA SER A 531 -17.42 33.88 27.17
C SER A 531 -18.62 33.16 26.53
N GLY A 532 -18.96 31.97 27.02
CA GLY A 532 -20.18 31.25 26.67
C GLY A 532 -21.26 31.57 27.69
N ALA A 533 -22.51 31.76 27.24
CA ALA A 533 -23.67 32.13 28.03
C ALA A 533 -23.91 31.17 29.22
N ALA A 534 -23.22 31.38 30.34
CA ALA A 534 -23.31 30.65 31.59
C ALA A 534 -23.61 31.63 32.74
N LEU A 535 -24.13 31.14 33.87
CA LEU A 535 -24.38 32.02 35.03
C LEU A 535 -23.09 32.50 35.67
N ILE A 536 -22.09 31.62 35.77
CA ILE A 536 -20.74 31.95 36.25
C ILE A 536 -19.89 32.29 35.03
N GLN A 537 -19.33 33.48 35.00
CA GLN A 537 -18.56 33.98 33.87
C GLN A 537 -17.20 34.49 34.34
N SER A 538 -16.24 34.43 33.42
CA SER A 538 -14.94 35.06 33.63
C SER A 538 -14.40 35.64 32.34
N ALA A 539 -13.63 36.71 32.48
CA ALA A 539 -12.95 37.35 31.37
C ALA A 539 -11.60 37.87 31.84
N SER A 540 -10.58 37.66 31.02
CA SER A 540 -9.23 38.11 31.31
C SER A 540 -8.93 39.40 30.57
N ILE A 541 -8.29 40.33 31.27
CA ILE A 541 -7.74 41.56 30.70
C ILE A 541 -6.23 41.56 30.90
N ALA A 542 -5.49 42.26 30.05
CA ALA A 542 -4.02 42.34 30.12
C ALA A 542 -3.58 43.80 30.24
N PRO A 543 -3.66 44.42 31.43
CA PRO A 543 -3.24 45.81 31.58
C PRO A 543 -1.70 45.89 31.50
N THR A 544 -1.21 46.92 30.81
CA THR A 544 0.21 47.05 30.41
C THR A 544 1.04 47.93 31.35
N VAL A 545 0.41 48.58 32.32
CA VAL A 545 1.04 49.55 33.23
C VAL A 545 0.85 49.10 34.67
N ASN A 546 1.87 49.29 35.51
CA ASN A 546 1.73 49.08 36.95
C ASN A 546 0.89 50.20 37.57
N GLY A 547 0.08 49.88 38.57
CA GLY A 547 -0.76 50.84 39.29
C GLY A 547 -2.09 50.27 39.76
N THR A 548 -2.89 51.11 40.39
CA THR A 548 -4.25 50.79 40.82
C THR A 548 -5.23 50.99 39.68
N TYR A 549 -6.07 50.00 39.45
CA TYR A 549 -7.14 50.02 38.46
C TYR A 549 -8.49 49.98 39.16
N SER A 550 -9.43 50.83 38.72
CA SER A 550 -10.85 50.68 39.05
C SER A 550 -11.57 50.01 37.89
N TYR A 551 -12.47 49.07 38.16
CA TYR A 551 -13.21 48.33 37.13
C TYR A 551 -14.67 48.08 37.53
N TYR A 552 -15.54 47.91 36.53
CA TYR A 552 -16.91 47.38 36.70
C TYR A 552 -17.26 46.46 35.54
N VAL A 553 -18.32 45.66 35.73
CA VAL A 553 -18.86 44.75 34.72
C VAL A 553 -20.26 45.20 34.32
N LEU A 554 -20.51 45.28 33.02
CA LEU A 554 -21.83 45.48 32.44
C LEU A 554 -22.31 44.14 31.88
N ALA A 555 -23.26 43.50 32.54
CA ALA A 555 -23.89 42.27 32.09
C ALA A 555 -25.16 42.57 31.27
N GLN A 556 -25.43 41.76 30.25
CA GLN A 556 -26.59 41.87 29.38
C GLN A 556 -27.26 40.51 29.23
N SER A 557 -28.57 40.43 29.51
CA SER A 557 -29.37 39.23 29.27
C SER A 557 -29.52 38.95 27.77
N MET A 558 -29.98 37.74 27.44
CA MET A 558 -30.33 37.37 26.06
C MET A 558 -31.50 38.19 25.49
N SER A 559 -32.33 38.81 26.34
CA SER A 559 -33.42 39.74 25.98
C SER A 559 -33.00 41.21 26.04
N ALA A 560 -31.69 41.48 26.13
CA ALA A 560 -31.07 42.80 26.14
C ALA A 560 -31.30 43.66 27.40
N ALA A 561 -31.86 43.12 28.48
CA ALA A 561 -31.82 43.78 29.79
C ALA A 561 -30.38 43.90 30.29
N GLN A 562 -30.01 45.03 30.88
CA GLN A 562 -28.63 45.28 31.32
C GLN A 562 -28.55 45.52 32.82
N ALA A 563 -27.44 45.07 33.43
CA ALA A 563 -27.08 45.40 34.80
C ALA A 563 -25.61 45.80 34.90
N THR A 564 -25.36 46.85 35.69
CA THR A 564 -24.01 47.36 35.94
C THR A 564 -23.59 47.03 37.37
N SER A 565 -22.41 46.44 37.53
CA SER A 565 -21.87 46.17 38.86
C SER A 565 -21.38 47.46 39.53
N GLN A 566 -21.30 47.45 40.86
CA GLN A 566 -20.56 48.50 41.57
C GLN A 566 -19.08 48.46 41.18
N PRO A 567 -18.39 49.62 41.05
CA PRO A 567 -16.96 49.66 40.77
C PRO A 567 -16.14 49.01 41.89
N LYS A 568 -15.11 48.25 41.51
CA LYS A 568 -14.11 47.66 42.42
C LYS A 568 -12.69 48.01 41.97
N GLN A 569 -11.70 47.68 42.79
CA GLN A 569 -10.30 47.96 42.49
C GLN A 569 -9.43 46.71 42.53
N PHE A 570 -8.35 46.71 41.73
CA PHE A 570 -7.23 45.78 41.84
C PHE A 570 -5.92 46.53 41.58
N VAL A 571 -4.80 45.95 42.02
CA VAL A 571 -3.47 46.56 41.91
C VAL A 571 -2.58 45.67 41.05
N ILE A 572 -1.86 46.28 40.11
CA ILE A 572 -0.84 45.62 39.30
C ILE A 572 0.54 46.10 39.71
N ALA A 573 1.42 45.15 40.04
CA ALA A 573 2.82 45.37 40.28
C ALA A 573 3.65 44.26 39.60
N TYR A 574 3.91 44.39 38.30
CA TYR A 574 4.83 43.47 37.61
C TYR A 574 6.28 43.80 37.98
N ALA A 575 7.03 42.79 38.41
CA ALA A 575 8.47 42.92 38.65
C ALA A 575 9.22 43.17 37.32
N ALA A 576 10.25 44.01 37.35
CA ALA A 576 11.18 44.15 36.24
C ALA A 576 11.95 42.84 36.06
N SER A 577 12.04 42.32 34.84
CA SER A 577 12.75 41.08 34.55
C SER A 577 14.26 41.25 34.74
N ASN A 578 14.79 40.88 35.90
CA ASN A 578 16.21 40.57 36.03
C ASN A 578 16.42 39.08 35.82
N LYS A 579 17.08 38.72 34.71
CA LYS A 579 17.71 37.40 34.54
C LYS A 579 18.84 37.27 35.56
N THR A 580 18.82 36.22 36.38
CA THR A 580 20.04 35.52 36.84
C THR A 580 19.64 34.15 37.39
N ASN A 581 20.24 33.12 36.82
CA ASN A 581 20.22 31.75 37.33
C ASN A 581 20.98 31.67 38.66
N THR A 582 20.41 31.00 39.66
CA THR A 582 21.11 30.09 40.58
C THR A 582 20.09 29.33 41.45
N ALA A 583 20.25 28.02 41.55
CA ALA A 583 19.68 27.13 42.58
C ALA A 583 20.85 26.64 43.50
N PRO A 584 20.68 25.85 44.60
CA PRO A 584 19.47 25.31 45.26
C PRO A 584 19.51 25.32 46.83
N ALA A 585 18.58 24.57 47.47
CA ALA A 585 18.54 23.94 48.82
C ALA A 585 17.63 24.60 49.90
N THR A 586 16.38 24.13 50.13
CA THR A 586 15.85 23.01 51.00
C THR A 586 15.83 23.25 52.52
N THR A 587 14.63 23.27 53.14
CA THR A 587 14.12 22.25 54.12
C THR A 587 12.71 22.57 54.68
N THR A 588 11.77 21.65 54.42
CA THR A 588 10.70 21.01 55.26
C THR A 588 9.65 21.79 56.08
N ALA A 589 8.35 21.55 55.80
CA ALA A 589 7.29 20.96 56.67
C ALA A 589 5.93 20.82 55.87
N PRO A 590 4.83 20.24 56.38
CA PRO A 590 4.29 18.90 56.03
C PRO A 590 2.97 18.88 55.21
N ALA A 591 2.57 17.67 54.79
CA ALA A 591 1.45 17.29 53.92
C ALA A 591 0.04 17.61 54.46
N ILE A 592 -0.92 17.99 53.59
CA ILE A 592 -2.21 17.27 53.31
C ILE A 592 -2.90 17.80 52.01
N ALA A 593 -3.44 16.86 51.21
CA ALA A 593 -4.54 16.92 50.23
C ALA A 593 -4.36 17.65 48.87
N GLU A 594 -4.12 16.86 47.82
CA GLU A 594 -4.13 17.27 46.41
C GLU A 594 -5.04 16.34 45.58
N MET A 595 -5.99 16.92 44.82
CA MET A 595 -6.58 16.45 43.55
C MET A 595 -7.52 17.56 43.01
N PRO A 596 -7.78 17.67 41.68
CA PRO A 596 -7.00 17.22 40.53
C PRO A 596 -6.74 18.36 39.51
N LYS A 597 -5.65 18.23 38.76
CA LYS A 597 -5.33 19.06 37.58
C LYS A 597 -6.13 18.59 36.37
N THR A 598 -6.85 19.51 35.73
CA THR A 598 -7.42 19.31 34.39
C THR A 598 -6.37 19.65 33.32
N PRO A 599 -6.11 18.77 32.34
CA PRO A 599 -5.10 18.99 31.30
C PRO A 599 -5.51 20.05 30.27
N ALA A 600 -4.49 20.72 29.75
CA ALA A 600 -4.60 21.67 28.65
C ALA A 600 -4.83 20.94 27.31
N GLY A 601 -5.80 21.46 26.54
CA GLY A 601 -5.72 21.68 25.10
C GLY A 601 -5.38 20.49 24.20
N GLU A 602 -6.42 19.80 23.74
CA GLU A 602 -6.40 19.01 22.51
C GLU A 602 -6.06 19.90 21.29
N PRO A 603 -5.11 19.49 20.44
CA PRO A 603 -5.08 19.89 19.05
C PRO A 603 -6.25 19.21 18.31
N THR A 604 -6.97 20.00 17.54
CA THR A 604 -7.96 19.60 16.53
C THR A 604 -7.62 18.29 15.82
N ALA A 605 -8.58 17.36 15.88
CA ALA A 605 -8.58 16.09 15.17
C ALA A 605 -8.49 16.29 13.65
N ALA A 606 -7.28 16.16 13.11
CA ALA A 606 -7.08 15.62 11.78
C ALA A 606 -7.06 14.09 11.91
N SER A 607 -8.00 13.42 11.27
CA SER A 607 -7.99 11.97 11.07
C SER A 607 -6.70 11.56 10.34
N GLN A 608 -5.68 11.15 11.10
CA GLN A 608 -4.50 10.47 10.59
C GLN A 608 -4.70 8.97 10.73
N SER A 609 -5.36 8.39 9.73
CA SER A 609 -5.17 7.00 9.35
C SER A 609 -3.79 6.87 8.70
N GLN A 610 -2.78 6.55 9.49
CA GLN A 610 -1.45 6.15 9.00
C GLN A 610 -1.11 4.77 9.57
N ASN A 611 -1.40 3.73 8.79
CA ASN A 611 -0.48 2.60 8.61
C ASN A 611 -0.90 1.66 7.47
N GLN A 612 -1.15 2.24 6.30
CA GLN A 612 -0.96 1.58 5.01
C GLN A 612 -0.31 2.64 4.11
N GLN A 613 0.99 2.50 3.84
CA GLN A 613 1.65 3.35 2.83
C GLN A 613 1.16 2.89 1.45
N SER A 614 0.00 3.37 1.06
CA SER A 614 -0.51 3.28 -0.30
C SER A 614 -0.39 4.65 -0.95
N VAL A 615 0.39 4.75 -2.02
CA VAL A 615 0.54 5.98 -2.79
C VAL A 615 -0.26 5.84 -4.09
N SER A 616 -1.02 6.87 -4.45
CA SER A 616 -1.70 6.96 -5.74
C SER A 616 -0.71 7.39 -6.82
N MET A 617 -0.63 6.64 -7.93
CA MET A 617 0.29 6.89 -9.04
C MET A 617 0.00 8.21 -9.76
N SER A 618 1.03 8.96 -10.15
CA SER A 618 0.94 10.22 -10.89
C SER A 618 1.33 10.10 -12.37
N ASN A 619 2.14 9.10 -12.73
CA ASN A 619 2.62 8.88 -14.10
C ASN A 619 1.95 7.69 -14.81
N GLN A 620 1.06 7.96 -15.75
CA GLN A 620 0.24 6.95 -16.45
C GLN A 620 1.05 6.00 -17.35
N THR A 621 2.17 6.46 -17.93
CA THR A 621 2.99 5.64 -18.83
C THR A 621 3.72 4.56 -18.04
N ILE A 622 4.37 4.95 -16.94
CA ILE A 622 5.09 4.03 -16.05
C ILE A 622 4.10 3.09 -15.34
N TYR A 623 2.92 3.59 -14.97
CA TYR A 623 1.84 2.74 -14.44
C TYR A 623 1.46 1.61 -15.39
N ASN A 624 1.26 1.90 -16.67
CA ASN A 624 0.85 0.88 -17.64
C ASN A 624 1.91 -0.23 -17.81
N GLU A 625 3.19 0.09 -17.58
CA GLU A 625 4.30 -0.85 -17.64
C GLU A 625 4.48 -1.69 -16.36
N LEU A 626 4.08 -1.14 -15.21
CA LEU A 626 4.32 -1.75 -13.89
C LEU A 626 3.07 -2.30 -13.21
N ARG A 627 1.87 -2.00 -13.71
CA ARG A 627 0.61 -2.48 -13.15
C ARG A 627 0.61 -4.01 -13.01
N GLY A 628 0.23 -4.48 -11.82
CA GLY A 628 0.17 -5.90 -11.48
C GLY A 628 1.52 -6.55 -11.18
N LYS A 629 2.64 -5.83 -11.25
CA LYS A 629 3.95 -6.36 -10.87
C LYS A 629 4.22 -6.16 -9.38
N ILE A 630 4.98 -7.08 -8.81
CA ILE A 630 5.64 -6.91 -7.53
C ILE A 630 6.98 -6.23 -7.83
N LEU A 631 7.21 -5.06 -7.25
CA LEU A 631 8.44 -4.28 -7.43
C LEU A 631 9.35 -4.49 -6.24
N LEU A 632 10.63 -4.76 -6.51
CA LEU A 632 11.67 -4.82 -5.49
C LEU A 632 12.51 -3.56 -5.61
N LYS A 633 12.40 -2.66 -4.62
CA LYS A 633 13.14 -1.40 -4.62
C LYS A 633 14.58 -1.67 -4.20
N VAL A 634 15.46 -1.79 -5.19
CA VAL A 634 16.80 -2.40 -5.02
C VAL A 634 17.74 -1.55 -4.16
N ALA A 635 17.46 -0.25 -4.03
CA ALA A 635 18.26 0.71 -3.25
C ALA A 635 17.59 1.18 -1.95
N ASP A 636 16.39 0.68 -1.62
CA ASP A 636 15.72 0.89 -0.33
C ASP A 636 15.63 -0.44 0.41
N LYS A 637 16.80 -1.03 0.67
CA LYS A 637 16.98 -2.29 1.40
C LYS A 637 16.24 -3.52 0.82
N GLY A 638 15.76 -3.47 -0.43
CA GLY A 638 15.05 -4.60 -1.06
C GLY A 638 13.56 -4.68 -0.72
N LYS A 639 12.98 -3.59 -0.20
CA LYS A 639 11.54 -3.46 0.08
C LYS A 639 10.68 -3.86 -1.11
N ALA A 640 9.69 -4.70 -0.86
CA ALA A 640 8.75 -5.17 -1.87
C ALA A 640 7.48 -4.29 -1.88
N TYR A 641 6.99 -3.98 -3.08
CA TYR A 641 5.78 -3.20 -3.30
C TYR A 641 4.88 -3.92 -4.32
N TYR A 642 3.57 -3.87 -4.13
CA TYR A 642 2.60 -4.36 -5.12
C TYR A 642 1.93 -3.17 -5.80
N VAL A 643 1.95 -3.16 -7.14
CA VAL A 643 1.20 -2.18 -7.94
C VAL A 643 -0.14 -2.77 -8.32
N ASN A 644 -1.22 -2.35 -7.66
CA ASN A 644 -2.55 -2.88 -7.90
C ASN A 644 -3.06 -2.45 -9.30
N PRO A 645 -3.38 -3.38 -10.22
CA PRO A 645 -3.81 -3.07 -11.58
C PRO A 645 -5.26 -2.57 -11.67
N VAL A 646 -6.03 -2.68 -10.58
CA VAL A 646 -7.43 -2.25 -10.49
C VAL A 646 -7.54 -0.88 -9.83
N THR A 647 -6.86 -0.68 -8.70
CA THR A 647 -7.00 0.55 -7.91
C THR A 647 -5.94 1.61 -8.23
N SER A 648 -4.93 1.28 -9.04
CA SER A 648 -3.78 2.17 -9.34
C SER A 648 -2.99 2.61 -8.10
N MET A 649 -3.05 1.82 -7.02
CA MET A 649 -2.35 2.06 -5.77
C MET A 649 -1.08 1.21 -5.70
N VAL A 650 0.00 1.80 -5.16
CA VAL A 650 1.23 1.08 -4.82
C VAL A 650 1.27 0.83 -3.33
N SER A 651 1.25 -0.44 -2.90
CA SER A 651 1.24 -0.82 -1.49
C SER A 651 2.57 -1.43 -1.09
N TYR A 652 3.16 -0.93 0.00
CA TYR A 652 4.32 -1.57 0.63
C TYR A 652 3.92 -2.92 1.22
N LEU A 653 4.67 -3.97 0.89
CA LEU A 653 4.37 -5.35 1.29
C LEU A 653 4.99 -5.71 2.65
N GLY A 654 6.03 -5.03 3.13
CA GLY A 654 6.60 -5.34 4.46
C GLY A 654 7.17 -6.77 4.57
N ARG A 655 7.05 -7.38 5.75
CA ARG A 655 7.45 -8.78 6.04
C ARG A 655 6.49 -9.79 5.43
N PRO A 656 6.88 -11.07 5.29
CA PRO A 656 5.98 -12.15 4.85
C PRO A 656 4.55 -12.08 5.43
N ASP A 657 4.42 -11.85 6.74
CA ASP A 657 3.12 -11.79 7.43
C ASP A 657 2.33 -10.50 7.12
N ASP A 658 3.00 -9.34 7.07
CA ASP A 658 2.40 -8.06 6.69
C ASP A 658 1.98 -8.05 5.21
N ALA A 659 2.81 -8.67 4.36
CA ALA A 659 2.59 -8.80 2.93
C ALA A 659 1.39 -9.67 2.65
N PHE A 660 1.24 -10.78 3.39
CA PHE A 660 0.07 -11.65 3.29
C PHE A 660 -1.22 -10.88 3.62
N ALA A 661 -1.22 -10.06 4.68
CA ALA A 661 -2.38 -9.23 5.04
C ALA A 661 -2.67 -8.15 3.98
N VAL A 662 -1.65 -7.46 3.48
CA VAL A 662 -1.79 -6.45 2.42
C VAL A 662 -2.28 -7.10 1.13
N MET A 663 -1.68 -8.20 0.69
CA MET A 663 -2.05 -8.93 -0.51
C MET A 663 -3.49 -9.44 -0.46
N ARG A 664 -3.93 -9.98 0.68
CA ARG A 664 -5.34 -10.36 0.87
C ARG A 664 -6.26 -9.15 0.84
N SER A 665 -5.91 -8.03 1.48
CA SER A 665 -6.75 -6.82 1.45
C SER A 665 -6.93 -6.22 0.04
N GLN A 666 -5.99 -6.49 -0.87
CA GLN A 666 -6.00 -6.04 -2.26
C GLN A 666 -6.58 -7.07 -3.24
N GLY A 667 -6.95 -8.25 -2.74
CA GLY A 667 -7.37 -9.37 -3.56
C GLY A 667 -8.78 -9.22 -4.14
N VAL A 668 -8.98 -9.72 -5.36
CA VAL A 668 -10.28 -9.76 -6.04
C VAL A 668 -10.87 -11.15 -5.88
N GLY A 669 -12.13 -11.25 -5.44
CA GLY A 669 -12.80 -12.54 -5.30
C GLY A 669 -12.89 -13.31 -6.62
N ILE A 670 -12.67 -14.61 -6.58
CA ILE A 670 -12.83 -15.55 -7.70
C ILE A 670 -13.50 -16.86 -7.24
N THR A 671 -14.25 -17.49 -8.12
CA THR A 671 -14.87 -18.80 -7.91
C THR A 671 -13.86 -19.92 -8.17
N SER A 672 -14.01 -21.10 -7.55
CA SER A 672 -13.15 -22.27 -7.81
C SER A 672 -13.20 -22.68 -9.30
N ALA A 673 -14.40 -22.59 -9.90
CA ALA A 673 -14.65 -22.89 -11.31
C ALA A 673 -14.00 -21.90 -12.30
N ASP A 674 -13.77 -20.65 -11.90
CA ASP A 674 -13.02 -19.69 -12.72
C ASP A 674 -11.52 -19.77 -12.45
N LEU A 675 -11.13 -20.07 -11.22
CA LEU A 675 -9.73 -20.20 -10.83
C LEU A 675 -9.04 -21.32 -11.62
N VAL A 676 -9.68 -22.50 -11.74
CA VAL A 676 -9.17 -23.67 -12.47
C VAL A 676 -8.81 -23.39 -13.94
N LYS A 677 -9.38 -22.34 -14.54
CA LYS A 677 -9.08 -21.91 -15.92
C LYS A 677 -7.71 -21.26 -16.08
N ILE A 678 -7.00 -21.00 -14.98
CA ILE A 678 -5.69 -20.35 -14.94
C ILE A 678 -4.61 -21.39 -14.57
N PRO A 679 -3.56 -21.60 -15.37
CA PRO A 679 -2.53 -22.60 -15.07
C PRO A 679 -1.80 -22.33 -13.75
N VAL A 680 -1.43 -23.38 -13.01
CA VAL A 680 -0.67 -23.27 -11.75
C VAL A 680 0.82 -23.12 -12.03
N GLY A 681 1.49 -22.28 -11.22
CA GLY A 681 2.93 -22.08 -11.23
C GLY A 681 3.56 -22.61 -9.96
N PHE A 682 4.66 -23.33 -10.11
CA PHE A 682 5.45 -23.89 -9.01
C PHE A 682 6.66 -23.00 -8.77
N THR A 683 6.82 -22.45 -7.58
CA THR A 683 8.00 -21.65 -7.22
C THR A 683 8.25 -21.74 -5.72
N ALA A 684 9.40 -22.31 -5.34
CA ALA A 684 9.90 -22.39 -3.96
C ALA A 684 8.80 -22.71 -2.93
N LEU A 685 7.99 -23.70 -3.26
CA LEU A 685 6.94 -24.26 -2.41
C LEU A 685 7.59 -24.83 -1.14
N SER A 686 7.06 -24.47 0.03
CA SER A 686 7.65 -24.82 1.33
C SER A 686 6.82 -25.83 2.13
N GLY A 687 7.29 -26.26 3.29
CA GLY A 687 6.53 -27.11 4.23
C GLY A 687 6.47 -28.61 3.89
N PRO A 688 5.65 -29.38 4.64
CA PRO A 688 5.53 -30.83 4.48
C PRO A 688 4.90 -31.22 3.14
N ASP A 689 5.34 -32.37 2.65
CA ASP A 689 4.93 -33.06 1.42
C ASP A 689 4.84 -34.54 1.85
N THR A 690 3.61 -34.96 2.15
CA THR A 690 3.34 -36.17 2.93
C THR A 690 3.48 -37.45 2.10
N ASP A 691 3.15 -37.40 0.81
CA ASP A 691 3.25 -38.52 -0.11
C ASP A 691 4.52 -38.52 -0.98
N GLY A 692 5.26 -37.40 -1.02
CA GLY A 692 6.55 -37.26 -1.68
C GLY A 692 6.47 -37.07 -3.20
N ASP A 693 5.31 -36.68 -3.75
CA ASP A 693 5.14 -36.40 -5.17
C ASP A 693 5.76 -35.04 -5.59
N GLY A 694 6.06 -34.19 -4.60
CA GLY A 694 6.66 -32.88 -4.78
C GLY A 694 5.68 -31.71 -4.80
N LEU A 695 4.41 -31.92 -4.45
CA LEU A 695 3.44 -30.92 -3.98
C LEU A 695 3.42 -30.91 -2.45
N PRO A 696 3.48 -29.74 -1.79
CA PRO A 696 3.28 -29.69 -0.35
C PRO A 696 1.79 -29.79 0.01
N ASP A 697 1.48 -30.40 1.16
CA ASP A 697 0.13 -30.64 1.68
C ASP A 697 -0.78 -29.39 1.59
N ALA A 698 -0.24 -28.21 1.89
CA ALA A 698 -1.00 -26.96 1.87
C ALA A 698 -1.39 -26.48 0.45
N LEU A 699 -0.63 -26.87 -0.58
CA LEU A 699 -1.00 -26.63 -1.97
C LEU A 699 -1.99 -27.68 -2.45
N GLU A 700 -1.84 -28.93 -2.01
CA GLU A 700 -2.76 -30.03 -2.33
C GLU A 700 -4.17 -29.76 -1.80
N ASP A 701 -4.30 -29.34 -0.55
CA ASP A 701 -5.57 -28.88 0.04
C ASP A 701 -6.21 -27.76 -0.79
N ALA A 702 -5.40 -26.82 -1.29
CA ALA A 702 -5.87 -25.71 -2.13
C ALA A 702 -6.23 -26.11 -3.56
N LEU A 703 -5.72 -27.24 -4.04
CA LEU A 703 -6.02 -27.81 -5.36
C LEU A 703 -7.11 -28.89 -5.29
N GLY A 704 -7.40 -29.39 -4.08
CA GLY A 704 -8.37 -30.45 -3.80
C GLY A 704 -7.82 -31.87 -4.00
N THR A 705 -6.50 -32.04 -4.09
CA THR A 705 -5.83 -33.35 -4.18
C THR A 705 -5.62 -33.96 -2.79
N ASP A 706 -5.39 -35.26 -2.72
CA ASP A 706 -5.21 -35.99 -1.46
C ASP A 706 -3.73 -35.99 -1.03
N GLU A 707 -3.41 -35.24 0.04
CA GLU A 707 -2.05 -35.11 0.61
C GLU A 707 -1.35 -36.45 0.96
N ASN A 708 -2.09 -37.55 1.02
CA ASN A 708 -1.55 -38.87 1.32
C ASN A 708 -1.42 -39.79 0.10
N ASN A 709 -1.73 -39.29 -1.11
CA ASN A 709 -1.78 -40.09 -2.32
C ASN A 709 -1.28 -39.34 -3.55
N SER A 710 -0.09 -39.75 -4.02
CA SER A 710 0.63 -39.07 -5.10
C SER A 710 -0.10 -39.03 -6.45
N ASP A 711 -1.15 -39.84 -6.63
CA ASP A 711 -1.99 -39.95 -7.82
C ASP A 711 -3.45 -40.00 -7.36
N THR A 712 -4.07 -38.83 -7.22
CA THR A 712 -5.38 -38.67 -6.57
C THR A 712 -6.50 -39.32 -7.38
N ASP A 713 -6.45 -39.28 -8.72
CA ASP A 713 -7.49 -39.84 -9.58
C ASP A 713 -7.22 -41.26 -10.11
N GLY A 714 -6.01 -41.78 -9.85
CA GLY A 714 -5.62 -43.16 -10.05
C GLY A 714 -5.33 -43.53 -11.51
N ASP A 715 -4.83 -42.58 -12.31
CA ASP A 715 -4.58 -42.73 -13.75
C ASP A 715 -3.12 -43.04 -14.14
N ASP A 716 -2.28 -43.39 -13.13
CA ASP A 716 -0.85 -43.69 -13.19
C ASP A 716 0.07 -42.45 -13.39
N TYR A 717 -0.47 -41.23 -13.35
CA TYR A 717 0.29 -39.99 -13.34
C TYR A 717 0.21 -39.31 -11.97
N SER A 718 1.31 -38.73 -11.50
CA SER A 718 1.27 -38.04 -10.21
C SER A 718 0.58 -36.69 -10.33
N ASP A 719 -0.08 -36.24 -9.27
CA ASP A 719 -0.85 -34.99 -9.24
C ASP A 719 -0.01 -33.81 -9.74
N LYS A 720 1.24 -33.72 -9.26
CA LYS A 720 2.20 -32.71 -9.74
C LYS A 720 2.43 -32.76 -11.24
N MET A 721 2.68 -33.97 -11.77
CA MET A 721 3.03 -34.17 -13.17
C MET A 721 1.88 -33.74 -14.07
N GLU A 722 0.66 -34.06 -13.67
CA GLU A 722 -0.53 -33.65 -14.39
C GLU A 722 -0.69 -32.14 -14.41
N ILE A 723 -0.60 -31.49 -13.26
CA ILE A 723 -0.75 -30.03 -13.17
C ILE A 723 0.35 -29.31 -13.96
N GLU A 724 1.60 -29.81 -13.94
CA GLU A 724 2.70 -29.28 -14.76
C GLU A 724 2.41 -29.32 -16.27
N ASN A 725 1.64 -30.34 -16.70
CA ASN A 725 1.26 -30.57 -18.10
C ASN A 725 -0.17 -30.09 -18.43
N ASN A 726 -0.86 -29.42 -17.49
CA ASN A 726 -2.26 -28.96 -17.59
C ASN A 726 -3.32 -30.09 -17.69
N TYR A 727 -3.02 -31.25 -17.11
CA TYR A 727 -3.98 -32.32 -16.84
C TYR A 727 -4.60 -32.14 -15.45
N SER A 728 -5.73 -32.82 -15.24
CA SER A 728 -6.59 -32.62 -14.08
C SER A 728 -6.38 -33.74 -13.05
N PRO A 729 -5.78 -33.47 -11.89
CA PRO A 729 -5.45 -34.50 -10.90
C PRO A 729 -6.65 -35.09 -10.15
N LEU A 730 -7.86 -34.61 -10.44
CA LEU A 730 -9.10 -35.07 -9.81
C LEU A 730 -9.98 -35.88 -10.75
N THR A 731 -9.71 -35.80 -12.06
CA THR A 731 -10.54 -36.42 -13.09
C THR A 731 -9.74 -36.58 -14.38
N ALA A 732 -9.79 -37.78 -14.95
CA ALA A 732 -9.23 -38.08 -16.26
C ALA A 732 -9.50 -36.98 -17.33
N GLY A 733 -8.43 -36.33 -17.80
CA GLY A 733 -8.47 -35.35 -18.88
C GLY A 733 -7.68 -34.06 -18.62
N THR A 734 -7.87 -33.06 -19.47
CA THR A 734 -7.15 -31.78 -19.38
C THR A 734 -7.91 -30.74 -18.57
N LEU A 735 -7.19 -29.87 -17.85
CA LEU A 735 -7.77 -28.70 -17.20
C LEU A 735 -8.42 -27.75 -18.23
N PRO A 736 -9.55 -27.09 -17.90
CA PRO A 736 -10.26 -26.18 -18.79
C PRO A 736 -9.56 -24.81 -18.89
N ILE A 737 -8.28 -24.80 -19.27
CA ILE A 737 -7.47 -23.59 -19.36
C ILE A 737 -8.02 -22.64 -20.42
N ASN A 738 -8.18 -21.35 -20.06
CA ASN A 738 -8.68 -20.32 -20.97
C ASN A 738 -7.72 -19.12 -21.02
N MET A 739 -6.95 -19.02 -22.10
CA MET A 739 -5.92 -17.98 -22.25
C MET A 739 -6.47 -16.56 -22.34
N ASN A 740 -7.70 -16.36 -22.85
CA ASN A 740 -8.35 -15.06 -22.86
C ASN A 740 -8.73 -14.62 -21.43
N PHE A 741 -9.23 -15.56 -20.63
CA PHE A 741 -9.52 -15.32 -19.22
C PHE A 741 -8.22 -15.07 -18.43
N VAL A 742 -7.17 -15.86 -18.65
CA VAL A 742 -5.84 -15.65 -18.06
C VAL A 742 -5.33 -14.24 -18.33
N ALA A 743 -5.42 -13.77 -19.59
CA ALA A 743 -4.99 -12.43 -19.96
C ALA A 743 -5.71 -11.32 -19.16
N GLN A 744 -6.98 -11.53 -18.81
CA GLN A 744 -7.76 -10.59 -17.98
C GLN A 744 -7.40 -10.63 -16.50
N GLN A 745 -6.82 -11.73 -16.02
CA GLN A 745 -6.44 -11.89 -14.61
C GLN A 745 -4.97 -11.56 -14.32
N LYS A 746 -4.13 -11.39 -15.35
CA LYS A 746 -2.72 -11.04 -15.21
C LYS A 746 -2.49 -9.87 -14.25
N GLY A 747 -1.61 -10.10 -13.28
CA GLY A 747 -1.19 -9.12 -12.29
C GLY A 747 -2.13 -8.96 -11.09
N LYS A 748 -3.28 -9.64 -11.07
CA LYS A 748 -4.20 -9.60 -9.94
C LYS A 748 -3.79 -10.59 -8.86
N ILE A 749 -4.12 -10.22 -7.63
CA ILE A 749 -4.22 -11.16 -6.52
C ILE A 749 -5.68 -11.61 -6.49
N LEU A 750 -5.91 -12.92 -6.51
CA LEU A 750 -7.22 -13.54 -6.53
C LEU A 750 -7.47 -14.20 -5.18
N LEU A 751 -8.68 -14.03 -4.65
CA LEU A 751 -9.12 -14.69 -3.43
C LEU A 751 -10.22 -15.68 -3.76
N GLN A 752 -9.99 -16.94 -3.46
CA GLN A 752 -10.96 -17.99 -3.69
C GLN A 752 -12.08 -17.88 -2.64
N VAL A 753 -13.27 -17.43 -3.05
CA VAL A 753 -14.35 -17.08 -2.09
C VAL A 753 -15.29 -18.25 -1.76
N GLN A 754 -15.07 -19.42 -2.35
CA GLN A 754 -15.96 -20.58 -2.25
C GLN A 754 -15.38 -21.76 -1.46
N GLU A 755 -14.10 -21.70 -1.07
CA GLU A 755 -13.41 -22.73 -0.28
C GLU A 755 -12.84 -22.10 1.02
N HIS A 756 -11.57 -22.31 1.36
CA HIS A 756 -10.96 -21.82 2.60
C HIS A 756 -10.44 -20.38 2.52
N GLY A 757 -10.71 -19.67 1.42
CA GLY A 757 -10.30 -18.27 1.29
C GLY A 757 -8.87 -18.10 0.80
N GLU A 758 -8.38 -19.03 -0.01
CA GLU A 758 -7.02 -19.12 -0.53
C GLU A 758 -6.67 -17.89 -1.38
N ALA A 759 -5.39 -17.49 -1.34
CA ALA A 759 -4.90 -16.34 -2.09
C ALA A 759 -3.93 -16.79 -3.19
N TRP A 760 -4.07 -16.21 -4.38
CA TRP A 760 -3.31 -16.57 -5.58
C TRP A 760 -2.81 -15.32 -6.30
N TYR A 761 -1.54 -15.27 -6.70
CA TYR A 761 -0.99 -14.20 -7.55
C TYR A 761 -0.89 -14.66 -9.00
N VAL A 762 -1.55 -13.98 -9.93
CA VAL A 762 -1.41 -14.27 -11.36
C VAL A 762 -0.25 -13.45 -11.93
N ASN A 763 0.84 -14.11 -12.30
CA ASN A 763 2.03 -13.42 -12.77
C ASN A 763 1.79 -12.76 -14.16
N PRO A 764 2.08 -11.45 -14.34
CA PRO A 764 1.88 -10.75 -15.60
C PRO A 764 2.68 -11.31 -16.79
N THR A 765 3.89 -11.82 -16.51
CA THR A 765 4.85 -12.28 -17.53
C THR A 765 4.40 -13.61 -18.11
N ASN A 766 4.13 -14.61 -17.28
CA ASN A 766 3.85 -15.98 -17.74
C ASN A 766 2.36 -16.38 -17.65
N GLY A 767 1.51 -15.60 -17.00
CA GLY A 767 0.07 -15.88 -16.87
C GLY A 767 -0.30 -17.05 -15.94
N LYS A 768 0.67 -17.61 -15.20
CA LYS A 768 0.42 -18.67 -14.22
C LYS A 768 -0.02 -18.07 -12.88
N ARG A 769 -0.87 -18.81 -12.15
CA ARG A 769 -1.26 -18.48 -10.77
C ARG A 769 -0.31 -19.14 -9.78
N TYR A 770 0.16 -18.37 -8.81
CA TYR A 770 1.07 -18.80 -7.76
C TYR A 770 0.35 -18.75 -6.42
N PHE A 771 0.41 -19.85 -5.68
CA PHE A 771 -0.20 -19.95 -4.37
C PHE A 771 0.51 -19.03 -3.37
N LEU A 772 -0.27 -18.25 -2.63
CA LEU A 772 0.22 -17.34 -1.59
C LEU A 772 -0.13 -17.85 -0.18
N GLY A 773 -0.64 -19.08 -0.06
CA GLY A 773 -1.38 -19.58 1.10
C GLY A 773 -0.66 -19.43 2.45
N ARG A 774 0.66 -19.60 2.50
CA ARG A 774 1.46 -19.27 3.69
C ARG A 774 2.28 -18.00 3.47
N PRO A 775 2.56 -17.22 4.53
CA PRO A 775 3.46 -16.07 4.47
C PRO A 775 4.79 -16.37 3.77
N ALA A 776 5.38 -17.55 4.03
CA ALA A 776 6.62 -17.99 3.40
C ALA A 776 6.48 -18.18 1.88
N ASP A 777 5.39 -18.78 1.40
CA ASP A 777 5.15 -18.99 -0.04
C ASP A 777 4.89 -17.67 -0.74
N ALA A 778 4.09 -16.78 -0.13
CA ALA A 778 3.86 -15.43 -0.64
C ALA A 778 5.19 -14.67 -0.78
N PHE A 779 6.08 -14.77 0.22
CA PHE A 779 7.41 -14.13 0.19
C PHE A 779 8.32 -14.72 -0.88
N SER A 780 8.33 -16.04 -1.04
CA SER A 780 9.02 -16.74 -2.13
C SER A 780 8.55 -16.26 -3.50
N VAL A 781 7.24 -16.12 -3.68
CA VAL A 781 6.63 -15.57 -4.90
C VAL A 781 7.06 -14.12 -5.12
N MET A 782 7.02 -13.27 -4.09
CA MET A 782 7.49 -11.88 -4.16
C MET A 782 8.96 -11.76 -4.59
N ARG A 783 9.85 -12.56 -4.01
CA ARG A 783 11.29 -12.51 -4.33
C ARG A 783 11.63 -13.09 -5.69
N THR A 784 10.95 -14.17 -6.09
CA THR A 784 11.28 -14.88 -7.32
C THR A 784 10.71 -14.18 -8.54
N LEU A 785 9.48 -13.67 -8.42
CA LEU A 785 8.73 -13.05 -9.51
C LEU A 785 8.80 -11.51 -9.51
N GLY A 786 9.38 -10.92 -8.46
CA GLY A 786 9.51 -9.48 -8.33
C GLY A 786 10.47 -8.86 -9.35
N LEU A 787 10.06 -7.72 -9.93
CA LEU A 787 10.86 -6.91 -10.83
C LEU A 787 11.67 -5.89 -10.03
N GLY A 788 12.99 -5.87 -10.20
CA GLY A 788 13.84 -4.84 -9.60
C GLY A 788 13.57 -3.46 -10.21
N ILE A 789 13.41 -2.42 -9.38
CA ILE A 789 13.24 -1.03 -9.82
C ILE A 789 14.20 -0.09 -9.08
N SER A 790 14.78 0.88 -9.82
CA SER A 790 15.67 1.89 -9.26
C SER A 790 14.90 2.90 -8.38
N ASN A 791 15.57 3.58 -7.45
CA ASN A 791 14.90 4.60 -6.62
C ASN A 791 14.41 5.78 -7.47
N GLU A 792 15.18 6.21 -8.48
CA GLU A 792 14.78 7.29 -9.36
C GLU A 792 13.53 6.94 -10.18
N ASP A 793 13.45 5.71 -10.70
CA ASP A 793 12.28 5.26 -11.46
C ASP A 793 11.08 4.99 -10.55
N PHE A 794 11.32 4.59 -9.29
CA PHE A 794 10.30 4.46 -8.26
C PHE A 794 9.76 5.81 -7.79
N GLU A 795 10.60 6.84 -7.69
CA GLU A 795 10.19 8.21 -7.32
C GLU A 795 9.46 8.94 -8.46
N ARG A 796 9.54 8.42 -9.68
CA ARG A 796 8.81 8.90 -10.87
C ARG A 796 7.43 8.25 -11.04
N LEU A 797 7.05 7.30 -10.17
CA LEU A 797 5.71 6.69 -10.08
C LEU A 797 4.67 7.72 -9.61
#